data_AF-A0A8W7PXC6-F1
#
_entry.id   AF-A0A8W7PXC6-F1
#
_cell.length_a   1.000
_cell.length_b   1.000
_cell.length_c   1.000
_cell.angle_alpha   90.00
_cell.angle_beta   90.00
_cell.angle_gamma   90.00
#
_symmetry.space_group_name_H-M   'P 1'
#
loop_
_entity.id
_entity.type
_entity.pdbx_description
1 polymer ?
#
loop_
_entity_poly.entity_id
_entity_poly.type
_entity_poly.pdbx_seq_one_letter_code
_entity_poly.pdbx_strand_id
1 'polypeptide(L)'
;MVISKICCIGAGYVGGPTCSVMALKCPDIQITVVDRSTERIAQWNSDKLPIYEPGLDEVVRQCRNRNLFFSTDIEKAIQEAELIFISVNTPTKTYGNGRGRAADLKYVEGCARMIAEMSQNSKIVVEKSTVPVRAAESIMHILKANHKPGVKYDILSNPEFLAEGTAVEDLLKPDRVLIGGEQTPEGQAAIEKLCWVYEHWIPKKNIITTNTWSSELSKLAANAFLAQRISSINSLSAVCEATGADVSEVARAVGLDSRIGPKFLQASVGFGGSCFQKDILNLVYICEGLNLPEVAAYWQQVIDMNDYQKTRFSQKIIECLFNTVTDKRISILGFAFKKNTGDTRETPAIAVCRTLLDEGAQLNIYDPKVEPEQILADLTHPKVTESPEHVKRAVQIFADPYDAVRGTHALVVCTEWDEFVSLNYERIYASMMKPGILPHERLQQIGFHVQTIGKRLLQRSHQQHQQQQDPSVRPYPSHQTNGHGPLPANGDGPSAQAYRSSSSSSSSRSSISSGSCGTCAASDIASPDADAVPEQQQQYRRIAFDAAAGWWQCFLRMDCTGTTAKPPGAAAGGAATLGTGGRVEDPASRLEHRRRSTPPPAPPPTPHRFQIGCRIVRTVRTSVQSDAILGGVTSTVESLLGQRPRSRTRSTPGGSVSGDDNITIPPEDRKYYY
;
A
#
# COMPACT_ATOMS: atom_id res chain seq x y z
N MET A 1 -36.23 -14.49 11.93
CA MET A 1 -34.92 -14.04 12.41
C MET A 1 -34.81 -12.58 12.02
N VAL A 2 -34.64 -11.66 12.97
CA VAL A 2 -34.56 -10.22 12.68
C VAL A 2 -33.57 -9.64 13.68
N ILE A 3 -32.43 -9.14 13.19
CA ILE A 3 -31.58 -8.24 13.99
C ILE A 3 -32.20 -6.86 13.84
N SER A 4 -32.68 -6.28 14.94
CA SER A 4 -33.34 -4.97 15.00
C SER A 4 -32.42 -3.88 15.52
N LYS A 5 -31.43 -4.23 16.36
CA LYS A 5 -30.48 -3.27 16.95
C LYS A 5 -29.03 -3.72 16.77
N ILE A 6 -28.23 -2.82 16.21
CA ILE A 6 -26.78 -3.00 16.00
C ILE A 6 -26.02 -1.89 16.73
N CYS A 7 -24.97 -2.27 17.45
CA CYS A 7 -23.96 -1.35 17.98
C CYS A 7 -22.65 -1.50 17.19
N CYS A 8 -21.91 -0.41 16.99
CA CYS A 8 -20.54 -0.47 16.46
C CYS A 8 -19.60 0.35 17.35
N ILE A 9 -18.64 -0.33 17.97
CA ILE A 9 -17.62 0.30 18.82
C ILE A 9 -16.43 0.69 17.94
N GLY A 10 -16.27 2.00 17.72
CA GLY A 10 -15.22 2.62 16.91
C GLY A 10 -15.79 3.44 15.74
N ALA A 11 -15.82 4.76 15.87
CA ALA A 11 -16.37 5.66 14.85
C ALA A 11 -15.31 6.10 13.82
N GLY A 12 -14.39 5.22 13.45
CA GLY A 12 -13.32 5.50 12.49
C GLY A 12 -13.71 5.27 11.03
N TYR A 13 -12.69 5.26 10.15
CA TYR A 13 -12.80 4.99 8.70
C TYR A 13 -13.51 3.69 8.33
N VAL A 14 -13.54 2.68 9.21
CA VAL A 14 -14.23 1.41 8.96
C VAL A 14 -15.66 1.44 9.53
N GLY A 15 -15.80 1.64 10.84
CA GLY A 15 -17.08 1.58 11.54
C GLY A 15 -18.09 2.63 11.08
N GLY A 16 -17.67 3.88 10.89
CA GLY A 16 -18.54 4.97 10.45
C GLY A 16 -19.18 4.72 9.08
N PRO A 17 -18.40 4.58 8.00
CA PRO A 17 -18.92 4.28 6.66
C PRO A 17 -19.71 2.97 6.59
N THR A 18 -19.22 1.88 7.22
CA THR A 18 -19.92 0.58 7.22
C THR A 18 -21.32 0.70 7.82
N CYS A 19 -21.42 1.35 8.98
CA CYS A 19 -22.71 1.55 9.65
C CYS A 19 -23.62 2.52 8.91
N SER A 20 -23.05 3.53 8.25
CA SER A 20 -23.83 4.52 7.49
C SER A 20 -24.47 3.88 6.25
N VAL A 21 -23.71 3.07 5.49
CA VAL A 21 -24.25 2.32 4.35
C VAL A 21 -25.24 1.24 4.81
N MET A 22 -24.95 0.54 5.91
CA MET A 22 -25.87 -0.45 6.47
C MET A 22 -27.20 0.19 6.91
N ALA A 23 -27.17 1.39 7.52
CA ALA A 23 -28.38 2.13 7.88
C ALA A 23 -29.17 2.60 6.65
N LEU A 24 -28.49 2.99 5.56
CA LEU A 24 -29.14 3.34 4.30
C LEU A 24 -29.85 2.13 3.63
N LYS A 25 -29.33 0.92 3.84
CA LYS A 25 -29.83 -0.31 3.22
C LYS A 25 -30.80 -1.10 4.09
N CYS A 26 -30.75 -0.91 5.40
CA CYS A 26 -31.61 -1.57 6.37
C CYS A 26 -32.40 -0.52 7.18
N PRO A 27 -33.43 0.14 6.59
CA PRO A 27 -34.17 1.23 7.24
C PRO A 27 -34.85 0.80 8.56
N ASP A 28 -35.20 -0.48 8.68
CA ASP A 28 -35.87 -1.07 9.85
C ASP A 28 -34.89 -1.49 10.97
N ILE A 29 -33.57 -1.36 10.76
CA ILE A 29 -32.54 -1.68 11.75
C ILE A 29 -31.99 -0.38 12.36
N GLN A 30 -32.07 -0.25 13.68
CA GLN A 30 -31.43 0.82 14.43
C GLN A 30 -29.93 0.52 14.60
N ILE A 31 -29.08 1.40 14.09
CA ILE A 31 -27.62 1.27 14.14
C ILE A 31 -27.04 2.44 14.95
N THR A 32 -26.33 2.11 16.02
CA THR A 32 -25.68 3.08 16.91
C THR A 32 -24.17 2.91 16.87
N VAL A 33 -23.46 3.90 16.32
CA VAL A 33 -22.00 3.96 16.31
C VAL A 33 -21.52 4.69 17.57
N VAL A 34 -20.59 4.10 18.31
CA VAL A 34 -20.07 4.66 19.56
C VAL A 34 -18.55 4.75 19.57
N ASP A 35 -18.02 5.80 20.18
CA ASP A 35 -16.58 6.03 20.35
C ASP A 35 -16.33 6.74 21.70
N ARG A 36 -15.11 6.58 22.25
CA ARG A 36 -14.68 7.32 23.45
C ARG A 36 -14.29 8.76 23.11
N SER A 37 -13.97 9.06 21.85
CA SER A 37 -13.69 10.42 21.40
C SER A 37 -15.00 11.22 21.27
N THR A 38 -15.28 12.03 22.29
CA THR A 38 -16.38 13.00 22.30
C THR A 38 -16.33 13.94 21.10
N GLU A 39 -15.14 14.44 20.76
CA GLU A 39 -14.88 15.30 19.61
C GLU A 39 -15.26 14.62 18.28
N ARG A 40 -14.83 13.38 18.06
CA ARG A 40 -15.17 12.63 16.83
C ARG A 40 -16.67 12.36 16.71
N ILE A 41 -17.33 12.02 17.82
CA ILE A 41 -18.80 11.83 17.83
C ILE A 41 -19.52 13.17 17.58
N ALA A 42 -19.01 14.29 18.09
CA ALA A 42 -19.54 15.62 17.78
C ALA A 42 -19.38 15.94 16.27
N GLN A 43 -18.22 15.62 15.67
CA GLN A 43 -17.98 15.79 14.24
C GLN A 43 -18.95 14.94 13.38
N TRP A 44 -19.16 13.65 13.71
CA TRP A 44 -20.16 12.80 13.05
C TRP A 44 -21.62 13.29 13.19
N ASN A 45 -21.91 14.07 14.24
CA ASN A 45 -23.21 14.70 14.44
C ASN A 45 -23.30 16.13 13.86
N SER A 46 -22.23 16.66 13.25
CA SER A 46 -22.16 17.99 12.65
C SER A 46 -22.30 17.95 11.11
N ASP A 47 -22.24 19.10 10.46
CA ASP A 47 -22.22 19.19 8.99
C ASP A 47 -20.81 19.03 8.37
N LYS A 48 -19.76 18.88 9.19
CA LYS A 48 -18.41 18.50 8.75
C LYS A 48 -18.02 17.17 9.38
N LEU A 49 -18.10 16.09 8.60
CA LEU A 49 -17.72 14.75 9.04
C LEU A 49 -16.21 14.68 9.40
N PRO A 50 -15.81 13.77 10.31
CA PRO A 50 -14.41 13.62 10.74
C PRO A 50 -13.51 12.96 9.69
N ILE A 51 -14.09 12.45 8.60
CA ILE A 51 -13.39 11.81 7.48
C ILE A 51 -14.02 12.28 6.17
N TYR A 52 -13.20 12.42 5.13
CA TYR A 52 -13.66 12.70 3.77
C TYR A 52 -13.71 11.42 2.95
N GLU A 53 -14.88 11.08 2.42
CA GLU A 53 -15.10 9.97 1.49
C GLU A 53 -16.16 10.38 0.45
N PRO A 54 -15.93 10.17 -0.86
CA PRO A 54 -16.89 10.53 -1.89
C PRO A 54 -18.28 9.92 -1.65
N GLY A 55 -19.29 10.77 -1.49
CA GLY A 55 -20.69 10.39 -1.26
C GLY A 55 -21.08 10.10 0.20
N LEU A 56 -20.12 10.08 1.15
CA LEU A 56 -20.40 9.72 2.54
C LEU A 56 -21.32 10.72 3.25
N ASP A 57 -21.10 12.03 3.06
CA ASP A 57 -21.95 13.09 3.63
C ASP A 57 -23.43 12.91 3.31
N GLU A 58 -23.74 12.49 2.08
CA GLU A 58 -25.12 12.28 1.65
C GLU A 58 -25.73 11.03 2.27
N VAL A 59 -24.98 9.92 2.33
CA VAL A 59 -25.41 8.69 3.02
C VAL A 59 -25.69 8.97 4.50
N VAL A 60 -24.79 9.68 5.20
CA VAL A 60 -24.98 10.04 6.61
C VAL A 60 -26.19 10.94 6.80
N ARG A 61 -26.33 11.99 5.97
CA ARG A 61 -27.46 12.94 6.04
C ARG A 61 -28.82 12.25 5.88
N GLN A 62 -28.92 11.24 5.01
CA GLN A 62 -30.18 10.51 4.80
C GLN A 62 -30.60 9.63 5.97
N CYS A 63 -29.66 9.15 6.79
CA CYS A 63 -29.92 8.13 7.84
C CYS A 63 -29.80 8.66 9.28
N ARG A 64 -28.96 9.69 9.49
CA ARG A 64 -28.66 10.25 10.82
C ARG A 64 -29.93 10.74 11.50
N ASN A 65 -30.09 10.39 12.78
CA ASN A 65 -31.26 10.68 13.61
C ASN A 65 -32.58 10.01 13.15
N ARG A 66 -32.55 9.11 12.17
CA ARG A 66 -33.69 8.27 11.76
C ARG A 66 -33.49 6.83 12.25
N ASN A 67 -32.46 6.17 11.71
CA ASN A 67 -32.03 4.84 12.14
C ASN A 67 -30.51 4.75 12.39
N LEU A 68 -29.73 5.74 11.95
CA LEU A 68 -28.30 5.88 12.27
C LEU A 68 -28.10 6.90 13.40
N PHE A 69 -27.35 6.51 14.43
CA PHE A 69 -27.05 7.36 15.60
C PHE A 69 -25.55 7.32 15.94
N PHE A 70 -24.98 8.46 16.33
CA PHE A 70 -23.59 8.55 16.83
C PHE A 70 -23.61 9.02 18.29
N SER A 71 -23.03 8.24 19.20
CA SER A 71 -23.13 8.48 20.64
C SER A 71 -21.82 8.18 21.39
N THR A 72 -21.65 8.81 22.56
CA THR A 72 -20.59 8.45 23.53
C THR A 72 -21.09 7.51 24.62
N ASP A 73 -22.40 7.22 24.65
CA ASP A 73 -23.04 6.27 25.58
C ASP A 73 -22.83 4.83 25.08
N ILE A 74 -21.63 4.33 25.32
CA ILE A 74 -21.19 2.98 24.94
C ILE A 74 -22.00 1.91 25.71
N GLU A 75 -22.29 2.14 26.99
CA GLU A 75 -22.97 1.17 27.84
C GLU A 75 -24.39 0.89 27.35
N LYS A 76 -25.20 1.94 27.13
CA LYS A 76 -26.56 1.80 26.61
C LYS A 76 -26.57 1.12 25.24
N ALA A 77 -25.67 1.51 24.34
CA ALA A 77 -25.56 0.90 23.02
C ALA A 77 -25.22 -0.60 23.07
N ILE A 78 -24.32 -1.02 23.98
CA ILE A 78 -24.01 -2.44 24.21
C ILE A 78 -25.22 -3.16 24.82
N GLN A 79 -25.90 -2.57 25.81
CA GLN A 79 -27.06 -3.20 26.48
C GLN A 79 -28.22 -3.44 25.51
N GLU A 80 -28.53 -2.48 24.64
CA GLU A 80 -29.66 -2.55 23.70
C GLU A 80 -29.40 -3.40 22.45
N ALA A 81 -28.16 -3.54 21.99
CA ALA A 81 -27.85 -4.20 20.72
C ALA A 81 -27.99 -5.73 20.76
N GLU A 82 -28.37 -6.33 19.63
CA GLU A 82 -28.35 -7.79 19.43
C GLU A 82 -27.05 -8.25 18.77
N LEU A 83 -26.47 -7.38 17.93
CA LEU A 83 -25.21 -7.56 17.24
C LEU A 83 -24.29 -6.36 17.50
N ILE A 84 -23.02 -6.63 17.86
CA ILE A 84 -22.03 -5.61 18.24
C ILE A 84 -20.80 -5.75 17.35
N PHE A 85 -20.54 -4.78 16.48
CA PHE A 85 -19.29 -4.67 15.74
C PHE A 85 -18.17 -4.09 16.62
N ILE A 86 -16.97 -4.68 16.55
CA ILE A 86 -15.73 -4.12 17.10
C ILE A 86 -14.92 -3.59 15.90
N SER A 87 -14.84 -2.25 15.79
CA SER A 87 -14.17 -1.53 14.70
C SER A 87 -13.09 -0.56 15.24
N VAL A 88 -12.27 -1.06 16.17
CA VAL A 88 -11.19 -0.30 16.82
C VAL A 88 -9.83 -0.56 16.19
N ASN A 89 -8.93 0.42 16.32
CA ASN A 89 -7.57 0.33 15.80
C ASN A 89 -6.75 -0.77 16.51
N THR A 90 -5.93 -1.46 15.72
CA THR A 90 -4.94 -2.46 16.14
C THR A 90 -3.52 -1.96 15.83
N PRO A 91 -3.04 -0.89 16.50
CA PRO A 91 -1.79 -0.24 16.12
C PRO A 91 -0.59 -1.17 16.30
N THR A 92 0.43 -1.01 15.46
CA THR A 92 1.67 -1.77 15.57
C THR A 92 2.38 -1.49 16.91
N LYS A 93 2.80 -2.54 17.62
CA LYS A 93 3.48 -2.42 18.92
C LYS A 93 4.75 -1.59 18.79
N THR A 94 4.91 -0.58 19.64
CA THR A 94 6.10 0.29 19.67
C THR A 94 7.21 -0.21 20.60
N TYR A 95 6.94 -1.24 21.42
CA TYR A 95 7.87 -1.83 22.39
C TYR A 95 7.62 -3.33 22.60
N GLY A 96 8.60 -4.01 23.23
CA GLY A 96 8.54 -5.43 23.59
C GLY A 96 8.55 -6.39 22.39
N ASN A 97 8.15 -7.64 22.63
CA ASN A 97 8.12 -8.69 21.60
C ASN A 97 7.24 -8.27 20.41
N GLY A 98 7.77 -8.39 19.20
CA GLY A 98 7.08 -7.96 17.98
C GLY A 98 7.06 -6.44 17.75
N ARG A 99 7.91 -5.65 18.44
CA ARG A 99 8.09 -4.21 18.17
C ARG A 99 8.24 -3.96 16.66
N GLY A 100 7.45 -3.01 16.15
CA GLY A 100 7.45 -2.60 14.74
C GLY A 100 6.73 -3.54 13.78
N ARG A 101 6.18 -4.68 14.23
CA ARG A 101 5.59 -5.69 13.34
C ARG A 101 4.27 -6.31 13.84
N ALA A 102 4.22 -6.68 15.11
CA ALA A 102 3.03 -7.24 15.74
C ALA A 102 1.98 -6.16 16.03
N ALA A 103 0.70 -6.53 15.88
CA ALA A 103 -0.42 -5.68 16.28
C ALA A 103 -0.60 -5.67 17.81
N ASP A 104 -1.01 -4.52 18.34
CA ASP A 104 -1.40 -4.35 19.74
C ASP A 104 -2.93 -4.53 19.89
N LEU A 105 -3.31 -5.63 20.54
CA LEU A 105 -4.72 -6.01 20.73
C LEU A 105 -5.41 -5.30 21.90
N LYS A 106 -4.74 -4.41 22.66
CA LYS A 106 -5.30 -3.80 23.89
C LYS A 106 -6.68 -3.15 23.72
N TYR A 107 -6.96 -2.57 22.55
CA TYR A 107 -8.25 -1.93 22.28
C TYR A 107 -9.35 -2.97 21.98
N VAL A 108 -9.01 -4.04 21.26
CA VAL A 108 -9.90 -5.17 20.98
C VAL A 108 -10.24 -5.92 22.28
N GLU A 109 -9.23 -6.20 23.11
CA GLU A 109 -9.41 -6.75 24.46
C GLU A 109 -10.26 -5.83 25.33
N GLY A 110 -9.98 -4.52 25.32
CA GLY A 110 -10.78 -3.53 26.05
C GLY A 110 -12.25 -3.53 25.64
N CYS A 111 -12.55 -3.68 24.35
CA CYS A 111 -13.93 -3.82 23.85
C CYS A 111 -14.57 -5.13 24.32
N ALA A 112 -13.87 -6.26 24.22
CA ALA A 112 -14.38 -7.55 24.70
C ALA A 112 -14.69 -7.54 26.21
N ARG A 113 -13.86 -6.86 27.02
CA ARG A 113 -14.10 -6.67 28.46
C ARG A 113 -15.33 -5.80 28.74
N MET A 114 -15.46 -4.64 28.06
CA MET A 114 -16.66 -3.79 28.19
C MET A 114 -17.93 -4.52 27.78
N ILE A 115 -17.91 -5.30 26.70
CA ILE A 115 -19.06 -6.11 26.26
C ILE A 115 -19.43 -7.16 27.33
N ALA A 116 -18.45 -7.85 27.92
CA ALA A 116 -18.68 -8.82 28.99
C ALA A 116 -19.36 -8.18 30.23
N GLU A 117 -18.85 -7.03 30.64
CA GLU A 117 -19.29 -6.27 31.82
C GLU A 117 -20.70 -5.68 31.63
N MET A 118 -20.97 -5.07 30.47
CA MET A 118 -22.19 -4.28 30.23
C MET A 118 -23.36 -5.12 29.71
N SER A 119 -23.13 -6.23 28.99
CA SER A 119 -24.21 -7.04 28.42
C SER A 119 -25.12 -7.65 29.50
N GLN A 120 -26.44 -7.65 29.26
CA GLN A 120 -27.46 -8.24 30.15
C GLN A 120 -28.22 -9.41 29.49
N ASN A 121 -27.98 -9.63 28.19
CA ASN A 121 -28.58 -10.66 27.35
C ASN A 121 -27.55 -11.10 26.30
N SER A 122 -27.79 -12.25 25.64
CA SER A 122 -26.84 -12.84 24.69
C SER A 122 -26.62 -11.96 23.45
N LYS A 123 -25.38 -11.91 22.96
CA LYS A 123 -24.95 -11.03 21.85
C LYS A 123 -24.23 -11.81 20.76
N ILE A 124 -24.35 -11.35 19.52
CA ILE A 124 -23.38 -11.66 18.46
C ILE A 124 -22.33 -10.56 18.48
N VAL A 125 -21.05 -10.92 18.64
CA VAL A 125 -19.94 -9.96 18.60
C VAL A 125 -19.16 -10.19 17.32
N VAL A 126 -19.04 -9.15 16.51
CA VAL A 126 -18.47 -9.21 15.17
C VAL A 126 -17.19 -8.38 15.13
N GLU A 127 -16.08 -9.07 14.99
CA GLU A 127 -14.78 -8.48 14.68
C GLU A 127 -14.83 -7.91 13.24
N LYS A 128 -14.61 -6.60 13.07
CA LYS A 128 -14.74 -5.86 11.80
C LYS A 128 -13.42 -5.25 11.31
N SER A 129 -12.42 -5.19 12.18
CA SER A 129 -11.15 -4.50 11.96
C SER A 129 -10.15 -5.39 11.22
N THR A 130 -9.06 -4.80 10.72
CA THR A 130 -7.90 -5.61 10.32
C THR A 130 -7.17 -6.10 11.58
N VAL A 131 -7.40 -7.36 11.94
CA VAL A 131 -6.81 -8.02 13.12
C VAL A 131 -5.80 -9.09 12.74
N PRO A 132 -4.81 -9.39 13.60
CA PRO A 132 -4.00 -10.60 13.47
C PRO A 132 -4.86 -11.86 13.59
N VAL A 133 -4.41 -12.95 12.98
CA VAL A 133 -5.00 -14.29 13.20
C VAL A 133 -5.01 -14.60 14.71
N ARG A 134 -6.11 -15.19 15.21
CA ARG A 134 -6.42 -15.49 16.63
C ARG A 134 -6.93 -14.30 17.46
N ALA A 135 -7.30 -13.17 16.85
CA ALA A 135 -7.95 -12.09 17.58
C ALA A 135 -9.36 -12.47 18.05
N ALA A 136 -10.16 -13.11 17.20
CA ALA A 136 -11.48 -13.62 17.56
C ALA A 136 -11.39 -14.71 18.64
N GLU A 137 -10.35 -15.55 18.63
CA GLU A 137 -10.07 -16.51 19.71
C GLU A 137 -9.79 -15.77 21.03
N SER A 138 -9.04 -14.66 20.99
CA SER A 138 -8.74 -13.84 22.17
C SER A 138 -10.00 -13.17 22.73
N ILE A 139 -10.84 -12.59 21.86
CA ILE A 139 -12.16 -12.05 22.19
C ILE A 139 -13.03 -13.12 22.85
N MET A 140 -13.08 -14.32 22.26
CA MET A 140 -13.87 -15.44 22.75
C MET A 140 -13.44 -15.90 24.15
N HIS A 141 -12.12 -15.99 24.42
CA HIS A 141 -11.61 -16.32 25.75
C HIS A 141 -12.00 -15.27 26.80
N ILE A 142 -11.89 -13.98 26.47
CA ILE A 142 -12.27 -12.88 27.37
C ILE A 142 -13.77 -12.95 27.70
N LEU A 143 -14.61 -13.09 26.68
CA LEU A 143 -16.07 -13.12 26.85
C LEU A 143 -16.53 -14.37 27.61
N LYS A 144 -16.01 -15.57 27.28
CA LYS A 144 -16.33 -16.81 28.00
C LYS A 144 -15.86 -16.76 29.46
N ALA A 145 -14.69 -16.17 29.75
CA ALA A 145 -14.17 -16.04 31.12
C ALA A 145 -14.91 -15.02 32.00
N ASN A 146 -15.65 -14.06 31.42
CA ASN A 146 -16.30 -12.97 32.13
C ASN A 146 -17.82 -12.88 31.87
N HIS A 147 -18.44 -13.96 31.37
CA HIS A 147 -19.87 -13.97 31.08
C HIS A 147 -20.74 -13.95 32.35
N LYS A 148 -21.87 -13.25 32.31
CA LYS A 148 -22.89 -13.32 33.35
C LYS A 148 -23.73 -14.59 33.19
N PRO A 149 -24.28 -15.18 34.28
CA PRO A 149 -25.15 -16.35 34.19
C PRO A 149 -26.30 -16.14 33.19
N GLY A 150 -26.47 -17.09 32.26
CA GLY A 150 -27.50 -17.03 31.21
C GLY A 150 -27.15 -16.21 29.97
N VAL A 151 -26.08 -15.41 29.98
CA VAL A 151 -25.60 -14.65 28.82
C VAL A 151 -24.63 -15.51 27.98
N LYS A 152 -24.88 -15.61 26.68
CA LYS A 152 -24.00 -16.27 25.70
C LYS A 152 -23.45 -15.28 24.69
N TYR A 153 -22.30 -15.60 24.10
CA TYR A 153 -21.67 -14.79 23.06
C TYR A 153 -21.27 -15.67 21.87
N ASP A 154 -21.75 -15.31 20.68
CA ASP A 154 -21.31 -15.90 19.41
C ASP A 154 -20.34 -14.94 18.73
N ILE A 155 -19.15 -15.41 18.33
CA ILE A 155 -18.08 -14.55 17.79
C ILE A 155 -17.91 -14.80 16.30
N LEU A 156 -18.04 -13.73 15.52
CA LEU A 156 -17.81 -13.72 14.08
C LEU A 156 -16.60 -12.85 13.72
N SER A 157 -15.90 -13.21 12.67
CA SER A 157 -15.01 -12.30 11.93
C SER A 157 -15.71 -11.86 10.65
N ASN A 158 -15.72 -10.55 10.37
CA ASN A 158 -16.29 -9.98 9.17
C ASN A 158 -15.38 -8.86 8.64
N PRO A 159 -14.23 -9.19 8.02
CA PRO A 159 -13.24 -8.20 7.59
C PRO A 159 -13.82 -7.14 6.67
N GLU A 160 -13.15 -5.98 6.60
CA GLU A 160 -13.44 -4.94 5.63
C GLU A 160 -12.67 -5.18 4.32
N PHE A 161 -13.21 -4.74 3.19
CA PHE A 161 -12.50 -4.72 1.90
C PHE A 161 -12.62 -3.39 1.17
N LEU A 162 -13.08 -2.34 1.89
CA LEU A 162 -13.13 -0.97 1.39
C LEU A 162 -11.72 -0.40 1.20
N ALA A 163 -11.57 0.50 0.23
CA ALA A 163 -10.38 1.33 0.08
C ALA A 163 -10.75 2.81 0.29
N GLU A 164 -9.87 3.56 0.93
CA GLU A 164 -10.08 5.00 1.15
C GLU A 164 -10.19 5.75 -0.19
N GLY A 165 -11.12 6.69 -0.30
CA GLY A 165 -11.48 7.40 -1.53
C GLY A 165 -12.48 6.65 -2.43
N THR A 166 -12.84 5.40 -2.11
CA THR A 166 -13.91 4.62 -2.78
C THR A 166 -14.85 3.93 -1.79
N ALA A 167 -14.74 4.21 -0.49
CA ALA A 167 -15.29 3.36 0.56
C ALA A 167 -16.81 3.16 0.47
N VAL A 168 -17.55 4.20 0.06
CA VAL A 168 -19.00 4.14 -0.12
C VAL A 168 -19.39 3.24 -1.29
N GLU A 169 -18.67 3.27 -2.41
CA GLU A 169 -18.93 2.37 -3.54
C GLU A 169 -18.57 0.93 -3.19
N ASP A 170 -17.41 0.72 -2.52
CA ASP A 170 -16.96 -0.61 -2.08
C ASP A 170 -17.94 -1.27 -1.09
N LEU A 171 -18.63 -0.48 -0.25
CA LEU A 171 -19.66 -0.97 0.68
C LEU A 171 -21.03 -1.19 0.01
N LEU A 172 -21.35 -0.43 -1.04
CA LEU A 172 -22.60 -0.58 -1.80
C LEU A 172 -22.55 -1.71 -2.83
N LYS A 173 -21.37 -1.97 -3.42
CA LYS A 173 -21.13 -2.97 -4.47
C LYS A 173 -19.82 -3.77 -4.22
N PRO A 174 -19.65 -4.41 -3.06
CA PRO A 174 -18.46 -5.20 -2.78
C PRO A 174 -18.32 -6.37 -3.77
N ASP A 175 -17.09 -6.66 -4.20
CA ASP A 175 -16.76 -7.91 -4.90
C ASP A 175 -17.29 -9.13 -4.11
N ARG A 176 -17.11 -9.08 -2.78
CA ARG A 176 -17.54 -10.09 -1.81
C ARG A 176 -17.66 -9.52 -0.40
N VAL A 177 -18.58 -10.08 0.39
CA VAL A 177 -18.60 -10.00 1.86
C VAL A 177 -18.06 -11.32 2.40
N LEU A 178 -17.19 -11.27 3.41
CA LEU A 178 -16.62 -12.46 4.06
C LEU A 178 -17.09 -12.54 5.51
N ILE A 179 -17.61 -13.69 5.94
CA ILE A 179 -18.07 -13.94 7.31
C ILE A 179 -17.46 -15.28 7.79
N GLY A 180 -16.69 -15.23 8.87
CA GLY A 180 -16.16 -16.41 9.55
C GLY A 180 -16.83 -16.62 10.92
N GLY A 181 -17.15 -17.86 11.29
CA GLY A 181 -17.69 -18.18 12.62
C GLY A 181 -17.34 -19.60 13.10
N GLU A 182 -17.71 -19.94 14.34
CA GLU A 182 -17.56 -21.30 14.88
C GLU A 182 -18.41 -22.29 14.08
N GLN A 183 -17.89 -23.51 13.85
CA GLN A 183 -18.57 -24.57 13.09
C GLN A 183 -19.50 -25.38 14.00
N THR A 184 -20.31 -24.67 14.79
CA THR A 184 -21.33 -25.18 15.73
C THR A 184 -22.72 -24.75 15.25
N PRO A 185 -23.82 -25.41 15.70
CA PRO A 185 -25.18 -24.97 15.37
C PRO A 185 -25.45 -23.50 15.75
N GLU A 186 -24.93 -23.07 16.91
CA GLU A 186 -25.02 -21.70 17.39
C GLU A 186 -24.20 -20.72 16.51
N GLY A 187 -22.95 -21.08 16.19
CA GLY A 187 -22.08 -20.28 15.33
C GLY A 187 -22.65 -20.10 13.92
N GLN A 188 -23.23 -21.16 13.33
CA GLN A 188 -23.92 -21.10 12.04
C GLN A 188 -25.20 -20.24 12.12
N ALA A 189 -25.98 -20.33 13.21
CA ALA A 189 -27.12 -19.45 13.43
C ALA A 189 -26.72 -17.97 13.60
N ALA A 190 -25.53 -17.69 14.13
CA ALA A 190 -24.97 -16.34 14.18
C ALA A 190 -24.50 -15.85 12.80
N ILE A 191 -23.84 -16.71 12.02
CA ILE A 191 -23.45 -16.43 10.62
C ILE A 191 -24.70 -16.04 9.80
N GLU A 192 -25.75 -16.87 9.79
CA GLU A 192 -26.96 -16.61 9.00
C GLU A 192 -27.69 -15.31 9.42
N LYS A 193 -27.64 -14.93 10.70
CA LYS A 193 -28.17 -13.63 11.15
C LYS A 193 -27.39 -12.44 10.57
N LEU A 194 -26.07 -12.55 10.43
CA LEU A 194 -25.26 -11.50 9.78
C LEU A 194 -25.38 -11.54 8.25
N CYS A 195 -25.49 -12.73 7.64
CA CYS A 195 -25.84 -12.88 6.22
C CYS A 195 -27.16 -12.16 5.91
N TRP A 196 -28.20 -12.40 6.71
CA TRP A 196 -29.51 -11.75 6.57
C TRP A 196 -29.42 -10.22 6.57
N VAL A 197 -28.58 -9.61 7.41
CA VAL A 197 -28.35 -8.15 7.39
C VAL A 197 -27.77 -7.72 6.03
N TYR A 198 -26.70 -8.37 5.56
CA TYR A 198 -26.09 -8.04 4.26
C TYR A 198 -26.99 -8.34 3.05
N GLU A 199 -27.83 -9.37 3.11
CA GLU A 199 -28.74 -9.77 2.02
C GLU A 199 -29.79 -8.71 1.66
N HIS A 200 -29.97 -7.66 2.46
CA HIS A 200 -30.80 -6.49 2.13
C HIS A 200 -30.29 -5.71 0.89
N TRP A 201 -28.98 -5.78 0.57
CA TRP A 201 -28.43 -5.15 -0.63
C TRP A 201 -27.33 -5.95 -1.34
N ILE A 202 -26.75 -6.96 -0.70
CA ILE A 202 -25.72 -7.82 -1.27
C ILE A 202 -26.35 -9.13 -1.75
N PRO A 203 -26.20 -9.51 -3.03
CA PRO A 203 -26.65 -10.82 -3.50
C PRO A 203 -25.97 -11.96 -2.71
N LYS A 204 -26.74 -12.96 -2.25
CA LYS A 204 -26.21 -14.08 -1.43
C LYS A 204 -24.98 -14.77 -2.04
N LYS A 205 -24.89 -14.86 -3.37
CA LYS A 205 -23.72 -15.40 -4.11
C LYS A 205 -22.40 -14.62 -3.91
N ASN A 206 -22.48 -13.37 -3.46
CA ASN A 206 -21.35 -12.50 -3.12
C ASN A 206 -21.02 -12.56 -1.61
N ILE A 207 -21.77 -13.32 -0.80
CA ILE A 207 -21.50 -13.52 0.62
C ILE A 207 -20.81 -14.88 0.79
N ILE A 208 -19.58 -14.86 1.31
CA ILE A 208 -18.76 -16.05 1.53
C ILE A 208 -18.74 -16.34 3.03
N THR A 209 -19.24 -17.51 3.41
CA THR A 209 -19.23 -18.01 4.80
C THR A 209 -18.11 -19.03 5.00
N THR A 210 -17.36 -18.93 6.10
CA THR A 210 -16.24 -19.83 6.42
C THR A 210 -16.05 -19.97 7.93
N ASN A 211 -14.96 -20.61 8.38
CA ASN A 211 -14.57 -20.59 9.78
C ASN A 211 -13.83 -19.28 10.14
N THR A 212 -13.82 -18.90 11.41
CA THR A 212 -13.27 -17.63 11.89
C THR A 212 -11.80 -17.40 11.48
N TRP A 213 -10.96 -18.44 11.55
CA TRP A 213 -9.53 -18.35 11.26
C TRP A 213 -9.25 -18.16 9.77
N SER A 214 -9.99 -18.87 8.92
CA SER A 214 -9.94 -18.68 7.47
C SER A 214 -10.41 -17.28 7.07
N SER A 215 -11.35 -16.68 7.79
CA SER A 215 -11.77 -15.29 7.57
C SER A 215 -10.66 -14.28 7.89
N GLU A 216 -10.08 -14.34 9.10
CA GLU A 216 -8.96 -13.47 9.52
C GLU A 216 -7.76 -13.59 8.57
N LEU A 217 -7.33 -14.83 8.26
CA LEU A 217 -6.18 -15.06 7.39
C LEU A 217 -6.42 -14.60 5.94
N SER A 218 -7.64 -14.78 5.41
CA SER A 218 -7.97 -14.35 4.04
C SER A 218 -7.84 -12.84 3.87
N LYS A 219 -8.09 -12.05 4.92
CA LYS A 219 -7.90 -10.59 4.89
C LYS A 219 -6.42 -10.21 4.80
N LEU A 220 -5.59 -10.78 5.67
CA LEU A 220 -4.13 -10.54 5.64
C LEU A 220 -3.52 -10.98 4.31
N ALA A 221 -3.91 -12.17 3.82
CA ALA A 221 -3.47 -12.69 2.54
C ALA A 221 -3.89 -11.78 1.37
N ALA A 222 -5.16 -11.35 1.30
CA ALA A 222 -5.63 -10.47 0.24
C ALA A 222 -4.84 -9.15 0.20
N ASN A 223 -4.61 -8.51 1.35
CA ASN A 223 -3.82 -7.27 1.41
C ASN A 223 -2.35 -7.52 1.04
N ALA A 224 -1.76 -8.66 1.43
CA ALA A 224 -0.40 -9.04 1.06
C ALA A 224 -0.25 -9.30 -0.46
N PHE A 225 -1.21 -9.98 -1.10
CA PHE A 225 -1.23 -10.18 -2.57
C PHE A 225 -1.41 -8.86 -3.34
N LEU A 226 -2.23 -7.93 -2.86
CA LEU A 226 -2.40 -6.62 -3.50
C LEU A 226 -1.10 -5.80 -3.47
N ALA A 227 -0.45 -5.73 -2.30
CA ALA A 227 0.83 -5.04 -2.15
C ALA A 227 1.98 -5.75 -2.87
N GLN A 228 1.98 -7.08 -2.93
CA GLN A 228 2.95 -7.86 -3.69
C GLN A 228 2.92 -7.47 -5.17
N ARG A 229 1.74 -7.31 -5.79
CA ARG A 229 1.63 -6.87 -7.20
C ARG A 229 2.28 -5.51 -7.43
N ILE A 230 2.09 -4.56 -6.51
CA ILE A 230 2.73 -3.24 -6.58
C ILE A 230 4.26 -3.38 -6.47
N SER A 231 4.77 -4.12 -5.49
CA SER A 231 6.21 -4.36 -5.36
C SER A 231 6.81 -5.12 -6.55
N SER A 232 6.08 -6.07 -7.15
CA SER A 232 6.52 -6.79 -8.35
C SER A 232 6.58 -5.90 -9.59
N ILE A 233 5.61 -4.99 -9.82
CA ILE A 233 5.72 -4.07 -10.96
C ILE A 233 6.73 -2.95 -10.69
N ASN A 234 6.92 -2.55 -9.43
CA ASN A 234 7.97 -1.62 -9.02
C ASN A 234 9.38 -2.22 -9.21
N SER A 235 9.61 -3.50 -8.93
CA SER A 235 10.91 -4.14 -9.24
C SER A 235 11.19 -4.17 -10.74
N LEU A 236 10.17 -4.49 -11.56
CA LEU A 236 10.26 -4.41 -13.02
C LEU A 236 10.47 -2.98 -13.53
N SER A 237 10.00 -1.95 -12.81
CA SER A 237 10.26 -0.54 -13.18
C SER A 237 11.76 -0.20 -13.18
N ALA A 238 12.52 -0.71 -12.21
CA ALA A 238 13.99 -0.54 -12.19
C ALA A 238 14.67 -1.28 -13.35
N VAL A 239 14.18 -2.47 -13.73
CA VAL A 239 14.67 -3.20 -14.92
C VAL A 239 14.39 -2.41 -16.20
N CYS A 240 13.20 -1.80 -16.32
CA CYS A 240 12.83 -0.96 -17.46
C CYS A 240 13.76 0.26 -17.61
N GLU A 241 14.03 0.96 -16.50
CA GLU A 241 14.97 2.10 -16.46
C GLU A 241 16.40 1.71 -16.88
N ALA A 242 16.88 0.52 -16.48
CA ALA A 242 18.21 0.03 -16.84
C ALA A 242 18.30 -0.42 -18.31
N THR A 243 17.26 -1.06 -18.84
CA THR A 243 17.26 -1.70 -20.17
C THR A 243 16.74 -0.82 -21.30
N GLY A 244 15.96 0.23 -21.00
CA GLY A 244 15.30 1.08 -21.98
C GLY A 244 13.87 0.66 -22.34
N ALA A 245 13.31 -0.35 -21.65
CA ALA A 245 11.90 -0.68 -21.75
C ALA A 245 11.01 0.34 -21.00
N ASP A 246 9.70 0.20 -21.16
CA ASP A 246 8.68 1.06 -20.54
C ASP A 246 7.77 0.22 -19.61
N VAL A 247 7.77 0.54 -18.31
CA VAL A 247 6.97 -0.21 -17.33
C VAL A 247 5.47 -0.14 -17.60
N SER A 248 4.97 0.93 -18.23
CA SER A 248 3.55 1.06 -18.56
C SER A 248 3.14 0.16 -19.74
N GLU A 249 4.06 -0.10 -20.67
CA GLU A 249 3.87 -1.09 -21.73
C GLU A 249 3.98 -2.52 -21.19
N VAL A 250 4.95 -2.79 -20.32
CA VAL A 250 5.13 -4.09 -19.65
C VAL A 250 3.91 -4.42 -18.79
N ALA A 251 3.45 -3.48 -17.95
CA ALA A 251 2.25 -3.63 -17.13
C ALA A 251 0.99 -3.93 -17.97
N ARG A 252 0.82 -3.21 -19.09
CA ARG A 252 -0.28 -3.45 -20.04
C ARG A 252 -0.20 -4.84 -20.67
N ALA A 253 0.97 -5.27 -21.13
CA ALA A 253 1.16 -6.59 -21.75
C ALA A 253 0.91 -7.73 -20.75
N VAL A 254 1.44 -7.61 -19.52
CA VAL A 254 1.23 -8.58 -18.43
C VAL A 254 -0.23 -8.60 -17.98
N GLY A 255 -0.87 -7.44 -17.85
CA GLY A 255 -2.24 -7.29 -17.37
C GLY A 255 -3.33 -7.77 -18.33
N LEU A 256 -3.01 -8.00 -19.60
CA LEU A 256 -3.91 -8.59 -20.60
C LEU A 256 -4.09 -10.11 -20.41
N ASP A 257 -3.18 -10.80 -19.72
CA ASP A 257 -3.42 -12.19 -19.30
C ASP A 257 -4.48 -12.20 -18.20
N SER A 258 -5.67 -12.74 -18.48
CA SER A 258 -6.81 -12.74 -17.55
C SER A 258 -6.55 -13.52 -16.25
N ARG A 259 -5.51 -14.37 -16.20
CA ARG A 259 -5.09 -15.08 -14.98
C ARG A 259 -4.32 -14.16 -14.02
N ILE A 260 -3.73 -13.09 -14.54
CA ILE A 260 -3.04 -12.04 -13.78
C ILE A 260 -3.97 -10.84 -13.58
N GLY A 261 -4.66 -10.41 -14.63
CA GLY A 261 -5.56 -9.26 -14.66
C GLY A 261 -4.84 -7.90 -14.58
N PRO A 262 -5.50 -6.80 -15.00
CA PRO A 262 -4.84 -5.49 -15.18
C PRO A 262 -4.76 -4.63 -13.91
N LYS A 263 -5.52 -4.95 -12.85
CA LYS A 263 -5.60 -4.13 -11.63
C LYS A 263 -4.30 -4.23 -10.81
N PHE A 264 -3.97 -3.18 -10.03
CA PHE A 264 -2.78 -3.16 -9.15
C PHE A 264 -1.43 -3.39 -9.86
N LEU A 265 -1.32 -3.02 -11.15
CA LEU A 265 -0.08 -3.05 -11.94
C LEU A 265 0.43 -1.64 -12.31
N GLN A 266 0.02 -0.61 -11.57
CA GLN A 266 0.55 0.74 -11.74
C GLN A 266 1.83 0.90 -10.91
N ALA A 267 2.96 1.14 -11.56
CA ALA A 267 4.21 1.48 -10.88
C ALA A 267 4.15 2.88 -10.25
N SER A 268 4.78 3.05 -9.10
CA SER A 268 4.71 4.26 -8.25
C SER A 268 6.00 4.46 -7.44
N VAL A 269 6.12 5.58 -6.70
CA VAL A 269 7.23 5.83 -5.74
C VAL A 269 7.27 4.77 -4.63
N GLY A 270 6.12 4.17 -4.34
CA GLY A 270 5.90 3.11 -3.38
C GLY A 270 4.40 2.99 -3.08
N PHE A 271 3.98 1.94 -2.40
CA PHE A 271 2.68 1.94 -1.71
C PHE A 271 2.82 2.57 -0.33
N GLY A 272 1.73 3.18 0.14
CA GLY A 272 1.55 3.66 1.50
C GLY A 272 0.20 3.22 2.08
N GLY A 273 -0.31 4.00 3.03
CA GLY A 273 -1.59 3.74 3.70
C GLY A 273 -1.46 2.77 4.88
N SER A 274 -2.41 2.86 5.81
CA SER A 274 -2.34 2.15 7.10
C SER A 274 -2.50 0.62 7.07
N CYS A 275 -2.83 0.04 5.91
CA CYS A 275 -3.08 -1.39 5.75
C CYS A 275 -1.83 -2.17 5.30
N PHE A 276 -1.35 -1.98 4.08
CA PHE A 276 -0.40 -2.89 3.43
C PHE A 276 0.87 -3.18 4.25
N GLN A 277 1.60 -2.15 4.67
CA GLN A 277 2.84 -2.34 5.43
C GLN A 277 2.58 -2.99 6.79
N LYS A 278 1.52 -2.55 7.49
CA LYS A 278 1.11 -3.09 8.79
C LYS A 278 0.74 -4.58 8.68
N ASP A 279 -0.09 -4.94 7.70
CA ASP A 279 -0.66 -6.27 7.57
C ASP A 279 0.38 -7.30 7.09
N ILE A 280 1.29 -6.91 6.19
CA ILE A 280 2.41 -7.77 5.78
C ILE A 280 3.39 -7.97 6.93
N LEU A 281 3.80 -6.92 7.65
CA LEU A 281 4.69 -7.07 8.81
C LEU A 281 4.04 -7.91 9.92
N ASN A 282 2.71 -7.84 10.05
CA ASN A 282 1.95 -8.72 10.93
C ASN A 282 1.97 -10.18 10.47
N LEU A 283 1.76 -10.43 9.17
CA LEU A 283 1.86 -11.77 8.56
C LEU A 283 3.26 -12.37 8.73
N VAL A 284 4.32 -11.60 8.46
CA VAL A 284 5.72 -11.98 8.70
C VAL A 284 5.94 -12.38 10.17
N TYR A 285 5.42 -11.59 11.11
CA TYR A 285 5.51 -11.90 12.55
C TYR A 285 4.71 -13.15 12.95
N ILE A 286 3.55 -13.40 12.33
CA ILE A 286 2.77 -14.62 12.53
C ILE A 286 3.56 -15.84 12.00
N CYS A 287 4.15 -15.75 10.81
CA CYS A 287 4.98 -16.82 10.25
C CYS A 287 6.18 -17.15 11.15
N GLU A 288 6.88 -16.15 11.69
CA GLU A 288 7.93 -16.37 12.69
C GLU A 288 7.40 -17.03 13.96
N GLY A 289 6.26 -16.57 14.50
CA GLY A 289 5.62 -17.15 15.68
C GLY A 289 5.12 -18.58 15.49
N LEU A 290 4.86 -18.98 14.24
CA LEU A 290 4.53 -20.35 13.82
C LEU A 290 5.78 -21.16 13.40
N ASN A 291 6.98 -20.59 13.55
CA ASN A 291 8.26 -21.22 13.19
C ASN A 291 8.37 -21.58 11.68
N LEU A 292 7.89 -20.68 10.81
CA LEU A 292 7.93 -20.75 9.35
C LEU A 292 8.81 -19.64 8.74
N PRO A 293 10.14 -19.66 8.94
CA PRO A 293 11.03 -18.56 8.56
C PRO A 293 11.12 -18.32 7.04
N GLU A 294 10.95 -19.35 6.21
CA GLU A 294 10.96 -19.23 4.74
C GLU A 294 9.75 -18.43 4.24
N VAL A 295 8.58 -18.66 4.84
CA VAL A 295 7.35 -17.94 4.52
C VAL A 295 7.42 -16.50 5.03
N ALA A 296 8.03 -16.28 6.20
CA ALA A 296 8.30 -14.94 6.72
C ALA A 296 9.22 -14.15 5.78
N ALA A 297 10.34 -14.75 5.34
CA ALA A 297 11.29 -14.12 4.42
C ALA A 297 10.65 -13.79 3.05
N TYR A 298 9.81 -14.68 2.52
CA TYR A 298 9.09 -14.46 1.26
C TYR A 298 8.20 -13.20 1.31
N TRP A 299 7.39 -13.03 2.37
CA TRP A 299 6.53 -11.85 2.50
C TRP A 299 7.28 -10.57 2.88
N GLN A 300 8.41 -10.69 3.61
CA GLN A 300 9.27 -9.55 3.94
C GLN A 300 9.80 -8.85 2.67
N GLN A 301 10.10 -9.58 1.60
CA GLN A 301 10.54 -9.00 0.32
C GLN A 301 9.54 -8.02 -0.31
N VAL A 302 8.25 -8.11 0.01
CA VAL A 302 7.25 -7.14 -0.45
C VAL A 302 7.48 -5.76 0.18
N ILE A 303 7.93 -5.72 1.45
CA ILE A 303 8.29 -4.48 2.15
C ILE A 303 9.67 -3.99 1.69
N ASP A 304 10.66 -4.88 1.65
CA ASP A 304 12.04 -4.52 1.29
C ASP A 304 12.10 -3.87 -0.12
N MET A 305 11.30 -4.38 -1.06
CA MET A 305 11.17 -3.81 -2.41
C MET A 305 10.46 -2.44 -2.41
N ASN A 306 9.50 -2.21 -1.52
CA ASN A 306 8.83 -0.91 -1.38
C ASN A 306 9.78 0.15 -0.81
N ASP A 307 10.61 -0.23 0.17
CA ASP A 307 11.62 0.65 0.77
C ASP A 307 12.78 0.94 -0.19
N TYR A 308 13.20 -0.06 -0.98
CA TYR A 308 14.11 0.14 -2.11
C TYR A 308 13.55 1.13 -3.15
N GLN A 309 12.28 1.01 -3.53
CA GLN A 309 11.63 1.92 -4.50
C GLN A 309 11.63 3.38 -3.99
N LYS A 310 11.24 3.61 -2.73
CA LYS A 310 11.26 4.94 -2.09
C LYS A 310 12.69 5.52 -2.02
N THR A 311 13.67 4.68 -1.70
CA THR A 311 15.09 5.07 -1.59
C THR A 311 15.68 5.46 -2.95
N ARG A 312 15.56 4.58 -3.96
CA ARG A 312 16.15 4.81 -5.29
C ARG A 312 15.53 6.02 -6.00
N PHE A 313 14.24 6.28 -5.79
CA PHE A 313 13.57 7.46 -6.35
C PHE A 313 14.14 8.77 -5.75
N SER A 314 14.33 8.80 -4.44
CA SER A 314 14.90 9.94 -3.73
C SER A 314 16.36 10.19 -4.16
N GLN A 315 17.16 9.13 -4.25
CA GLN A 315 18.52 9.19 -4.81
C GLN A 315 18.51 9.73 -6.26
N LYS A 316 17.55 9.32 -7.09
CA LYS A 316 17.47 9.78 -8.48
C LYS A 316 17.23 11.29 -8.60
N ILE A 317 16.46 11.88 -7.69
CA ILE A 317 16.26 13.34 -7.62
C ILE A 317 17.60 14.04 -7.33
N ILE A 318 18.36 13.53 -6.37
CA ILE A 318 19.68 14.07 -5.97
C ILE A 318 20.69 13.96 -7.11
N GLU A 319 20.78 12.81 -7.78
CA GLU A 319 21.60 12.61 -8.99
C GLU A 319 21.27 13.65 -10.08
N CYS A 320 19.98 13.84 -10.37
CA CYS A 320 19.53 14.77 -11.41
C CYS A 320 19.74 16.24 -11.03
N LEU A 321 19.95 16.54 -9.75
CA LEU A 321 20.36 17.84 -9.23
C LEU A 321 21.88 17.93 -8.98
N PHE A 322 22.67 17.13 -9.71
CA PHE A 322 24.14 17.14 -9.70
C PHE A 322 24.77 16.71 -8.37
N ASN A 323 24.15 15.74 -7.68
CA ASN A 323 24.59 15.19 -6.39
C ASN A 323 24.70 16.22 -5.25
N THR A 324 23.93 17.31 -5.32
CA THR A 324 23.80 18.28 -4.23
C THR A 324 22.44 18.95 -4.28
N VAL A 325 21.72 18.94 -3.15
CA VAL A 325 20.44 19.64 -2.99
C VAL A 325 20.46 20.68 -1.87
N THR A 326 21.60 20.89 -1.23
CA THR A 326 21.81 21.90 -0.18
C THR A 326 21.38 23.29 -0.66
N ASP A 327 20.53 23.94 0.13
CA ASP A 327 19.88 25.23 -0.16
C ASP A 327 19.03 25.29 -1.46
N LYS A 328 18.88 24.18 -2.18
CA LYS A 328 17.99 24.12 -3.35
C LYS A 328 16.55 23.96 -2.90
N ARG A 329 15.70 24.86 -3.39
CA ARG A 329 14.24 24.71 -3.30
C ARG A 329 13.75 23.62 -4.24
N ILE A 330 12.98 22.67 -3.72
CA ILE A 330 12.33 21.57 -4.43
C ILE A 330 10.84 21.58 -4.09
N SER A 331 9.98 21.48 -5.09
CA SER A 331 8.53 21.39 -4.88
C SER A 331 8.07 19.95 -4.78
N ILE A 332 7.23 19.67 -3.80
CA ILE A 332 6.55 18.38 -3.62
C ILE A 332 5.06 18.61 -3.86
N LEU A 333 4.52 18.00 -4.92
CA LEU A 333 3.09 17.99 -5.21
C LEU A 333 2.49 16.63 -4.82
N GLY A 334 1.55 16.67 -3.89
CA GLY A 334 0.96 15.51 -3.25
C GLY A 334 1.72 15.10 -2.00
N PHE A 335 0.98 14.91 -0.91
CA PHE A 335 1.48 14.40 0.37
C PHE A 335 0.63 13.24 0.90
N ALA A 336 -0.67 13.18 0.55
CA ALA A 336 -1.52 12.02 0.85
C ALA A 336 -0.95 10.72 0.24
N PHE A 337 -1.24 9.57 0.84
CA PHE A 337 -0.65 8.29 0.38
C PHE A 337 -1.20 7.80 -0.99
N LYS A 338 -2.34 8.36 -1.41
CA LYS A 338 -3.02 8.18 -2.71
C LYS A 338 -3.95 9.37 -2.97
N LYS A 339 -4.50 9.50 -4.17
CA LYS A 339 -5.53 10.52 -4.45
C LYS A 339 -6.85 10.24 -3.72
N ASN A 340 -7.67 11.29 -3.59
CA ASN A 340 -9.03 11.31 -3.02
C ASN A 340 -9.14 11.02 -1.52
N THR A 341 -8.04 11.09 -0.75
CA THR A 341 -8.03 11.06 0.72
C THR A 341 -7.15 12.19 1.28
N GLY A 342 -7.36 12.55 2.54
CA GLY A 342 -6.43 13.40 3.31
C GLY A 342 -5.47 12.60 4.19
N ASP A 343 -5.47 11.26 4.10
CA ASP A 343 -4.63 10.40 4.93
C ASP A 343 -3.15 10.39 4.48
N THR A 344 -2.27 10.54 5.46
CA THR A 344 -0.81 10.57 5.31
C THR A 344 -0.11 9.34 5.88
N ARG A 345 -0.83 8.42 6.54
CA ARG A 345 -0.25 7.24 7.20
C ARG A 345 0.59 6.41 6.21
N GLU A 346 1.86 6.22 6.54
CA GLU A 346 2.85 5.50 5.70
C GLU A 346 2.97 6.06 4.26
N THR A 347 2.67 7.35 4.02
CA THR A 347 2.80 7.96 2.68
C THR A 347 4.25 7.91 2.17
N PRO A 348 4.49 7.53 0.90
CA PRO A 348 5.82 7.60 0.29
C PRO A 348 6.42 9.02 0.33
N ALA A 349 5.58 10.07 0.35
CA ALA A 349 6.01 11.45 0.41
C ALA A 349 6.87 11.76 1.64
N ILE A 350 6.61 11.14 2.81
CA ILE A 350 7.43 11.33 4.02
C ILE A 350 8.86 10.82 3.80
N ALA A 351 9.03 9.67 3.15
CA ALA A 351 10.35 9.11 2.87
C ALA A 351 11.15 10.01 1.91
N VAL A 352 10.50 10.48 0.83
CA VAL A 352 11.12 11.40 -0.14
C VAL A 352 11.49 12.74 0.51
N CYS A 353 10.56 13.35 1.26
CA CYS A 353 10.81 14.61 1.96
C CYS A 353 11.96 14.47 2.96
N ARG A 354 11.97 13.39 3.75
CA ARG A 354 13.04 13.10 4.71
C ARG A 354 14.41 13.06 4.02
N THR A 355 14.58 12.23 2.98
CA THR A 355 15.88 12.11 2.29
C THR A 355 16.34 13.44 1.69
N LEU A 356 15.43 14.26 1.15
CA LEU A 356 15.79 15.58 0.61
C LEU A 356 16.15 16.59 1.72
N LEU A 357 15.47 16.56 2.87
CA LEU A 357 15.78 17.40 4.03
C LEU A 357 17.10 17.00 4.70
N ASP A 358 17.38 15.70 4.81
CA ASP A 358 18.65 15.17 5.36
C ASP A 358 19.86 15.59 4.49
N GLU A 359 19.65 15.85 3.19
CA GLU A 359 20.63 16.40 2.23
C GLU A 359 20.64 17.95 2.15
N GLY A 360 19.85 18.62 3.00
CA GLY A 360 19.81 20.08 3.14
C GLY A 360 18.95 20.84 2.14
N ALA A 361 17.98 20.18 1.48
CA ALA A 361 17.04 20.86 0.58
C ALA A 361 16.02 21.74 1.35
N GLN A 362 15.49 22.73 0.65
CA GLN A 362 14.31 23.49 1.09
C GLN A 362 13.08 22.94 0.34
N LEU A 363 12.01 22.59 1.04
CA LEU A 363 10.84 21.94 0.45
C LEU A 363 9.62 22.86 0.42
N ASN A 364 9.04 23.03 -0.77
CA ASN A 364 7.74 23.68 -0.95
C ASN A 364 6.68 22.59 -1.19
N ILE A 365 5.73 22.42 -0.28
CA ILE A 365 4.74 21.32 -0.33
C ILE A 365 3.35 21.86 -0.65
N TYR A 366 2.63 21.20 -1.56
CA TYR A 366 1.19 21.39 -1.80
C TYR A 366 0.48 20.05 -1.91
N ASP A 367 -0.65 19.91 -1.22
CA ASP A 367 -1.60 18.82 -1.39
C ASP A 367 -3.04 19.40 -1.33
N PRO A 368 -3.98 18.99 -2.20
CA PRO A 368 -5.35 19.54 -2.22
C PRO A 368 -6.23 19.17 -1.01
N LYS A 369 -5.84 18.21 -0.16
CA LYS A 369 -6.67 17.67 0.94
C LYS A 369 -5.97 17.42 2.27
N VAL A 370 -4.64 17.33 2.32
CA VAL A 370 -3.93 17.21 3.60
C VAL A 370 -3.79 18.58 4.28
N GLU A 371 -4.26 18.69 5.51
CA GLU A 371 -4.16 19.92 6.31
C GLU A 371 -2.68 20.26 6.63
N PRO A 372 -2.25 21.54 6.58
CA PRO A 372 -0.85 21.93 6.76
C PRO A 372 -0.23 21.46 8.09
N GLU A 373 -1.02 21.46 9.17
CA GLU A 373 -0.62 21.01 10.50
C GLU A 373 -0.26 19.52 10.49
N GLN A 374 -0.95 18.70 9.70
CA GLN A 374 -0.69 17.26 9.58
C GLN A 374 0.64 17.01 8.85
N ILE A 375 0.89 17.73 7.75
CA ILE A 375 2.17 17.67 7.00
C ILE A 375 3.35 18.01 7.93
N LEU A 376 3.25 19.10 8.70
CA LEU A 376 4.29 19.48 9.67
C LEU A 376 4.42 18.45 10.81
N ALA A 377 3.31 17.94 11.35
CA ALA A 377 3.34 16.93 12.41
C ALA A 377 4.05 15.64 11.95
N ASP A 378 3.78 15.18 10.73
CA ASP A 378 4.41 14.00 10.17
C ASP A 378 5.91 14.19 9.92
N LEU A 379 6.31 15.30 9.28
CA LEU A 379 7.72 15.57 8.98
C LEU A 379 8.56 15.93 10.22
N THR A 380 7.94 16.47 11.28
CA THR A 380 8.60 16.74 12.57
C THR A 380 8.51 15.58 13.58
N HIS A 381 7.87 14.47 13.21
CA HIS A 381 7.69 13.33 14.09
C HIS A 381 9.04 12.68 14.47
N PRO A 382 9.31 12.28 15.73
CA PRO A 382 10.60 11.73 16.17
C PRO A 382 11.07 10.42 15.51
N LYS A 383 10.24 9.77 14.68
CA LYS A 383 10.65 8.63 13.84
C LYS A 383 11.19 9.06 12.47
N VAL A 384 10.87 10.29 12.05
CA VAL A 384 11.19 10.84 10.73
C VAL A 384 12.43 11.72 10.82
N THR A 385 12.51 12.61 11.82
CA THR A 385 13.65 13.50 12.01
C THR A 385 14.09 13.58 13.48
N GLU A 386 15.38 13.81 13.69
CA GLU A 386 15.96 14.18 15.00
C GLU A 386 16.02 15.71 15.18
N SER A 387 15.75 16.49 14.12
CA SER A 387 15.90 17.95 14.08
C SER A 387 14.60 18.66 13.64
N PRO A 388 13.50 18.58 14.41
CA PRO A 388 12.20 19.15 14.02
C PRO A 388 12.25 20.67 13.78
N GLU A 389 13.10 21.40 14.50
CA GLU A 389 13.28 22.84 14.28
C GLU A 389 14.01 23.17 12.98
N HIS A 390 14.84 22.26 12.44
CA HIS A 390 15.39 22.41 11.09
C HIS A 390 14.29 22.21 10.04
N VAL A 391 13.50 21.14 10.17
CA VAL A 391 12.36 20.86 9.28
C VAL A 391 11.39 22.04 9.20
N LYS A 392 11.00 22.63 10.34
CA LYS A 392 10.14 23.83 10.38
C LYS A 392 10.70 25.07 9.66
N ARG A 393 12.03 25.16 9.48
CA ARG A 393 12.67 26.26 8.72
C ARG A 393 12.86 25.91 7.24
N ALA A 394 13.02 24.62 6.93
CA ALA A 394 13.29 24.12 5.58
C ALA A 394 12.00 23.82 4.78
N VAL A 395 10.86 23.59 5.45
CA VAL A 395 9.57 23.26 4.83
C VAL A 395 8.65 24.48 4.81
N GLN A 396 8.10 24.80 3.65
CA GLN A 396 7.01 25.76 3.46
C GLN A 396 5.82 25.07 2.78
N ILE A 397 4.61 25.27 3.31
CA ILE A 397 3.38 24.67 2.78
C ILE A 397 2.55 25.75 2.08
N PHE A 398 1.98 25.40 0.94
CA PHE A 398 1.24 26.29 0.05
C PHE A 398 -0.20 25.80 -0.16
N ALA A 399 -1.10 26.73 -0.46
CA ALA A 399 -2.50 26.47 -0.80
C ALA A 399 -2.78 26.52 -2.32
N ASP A 400 -1.75 26.73 -3.14
CA ASP A 400 -1.83 26.76 -4.61
C ASP A 400 -0.56 26.11 -5.21
N PRO A 401 -0.68 25.24 -6.24
CA PRO A 401 0.46 24.52 -6.81
C PRO A 401 1.39 25.42 -7.64
N TYR A 402 0.92 26.55 -8.19
CA TYR A 402 1.76 27.50 -8.94
C TYR A 402 2.64 28.34 -8.00
N ASP A 403 2.18 28.62 -6.79
CA ASP A 403 3.01 29.26 -5.76
C ASP A 403 4.04 28.31 -5.17
N ALA A 404 3.68 27.02 -4.97
CA ALA A 404 4.61 26.00 -4.50
C ALA A 404 5.83 25.79 -5.44
N VAL A 405 5.66 25.98 -6.75
CA VAL A 405 6.72 25.79 -7.78
C VAL A 405 7.51 27.05 -8.12
N ARG A 406 7.14 28.20 -7.56
CA ARG A 406 7.77 29.47 -7.86
C ARG A 406 9.21 29.50 -7.34
N GLY A 407 10.17 29.63 -8.26
CA GLY A 407 11.60 29.71 -7.94
C GLY A 407 12.23 28.40 -7.46
N THR A 408 11.61 27.24 -7.72
CA THR A 408 12.19 25.93 -7.36
C THR A 408 13.01 25.32 -8.50
N HIS A 409 13.93 24.41 -8.15
CA HIS A 409 14.87 23.77 -9.09
C HIS A 409 14.31 22.49 -9.69
N ALA A 410 13.54 21.74 -8.89
CA ALA A 410 12.85 20.54 -9.31
C ALA A 410 11.41 20.55 -8.80
N LEU A 411 10.54 19.90 -9.55
CA LEU A 411 9.19 19.57 -9.13
C LEU A 411 9.08 18.04 -9.07
N VAL A 412 8.66 17.52 -7.92
CA VAL A 412 8.47 16.12 -7.62
C VAL A 412 6.98 15.88 -7.37
N VAL A 413 6.38 14.94 -8.10
CA VAL A 413 4.98 14.53 -7.87
C VAL A 413 5.01 13.22 -7.09
N CYS A 414 4.46 13.23 -5.87
CA CYS A 414 4.44 12.08 -4.98
C CYS A 414 3.06 11.39 -4.89
N THR A 415 1.98 12.11 -5.22
CA THR A 415 0.59 11.61 -5.18
C THR A 415 -0.12 11.89 -6.50
N GLU A 416 -0.90 10.93 -6.99
CA GLU A 416 -1.52 10.93 -8.32
C GLU A 416 -2.82 11.76 -8.43
N TRP A 417 -2.88 12.95 -7.80
CA TRP A 417 -4.04 13.84 -7.89
C TRP A 417 -4.34 14.25 -9.34
N ASP A 418 -5.60 14.08 -9.76
CA ASP A 418 -6.04 14.34 -11.14
C ASP A 418 -5.84 15.81 -11.58
N GLU A 419 -5.89 16.74 -10.62
CA GLU A 419 -5.59 18.17 -10.83
C GLU A 419 -4.21 18.38 -11.48
N PHE A 420 -3.19 17.63 -11.03
CA PHE A 420 -1.80 17.79 -11.48
C PHE A 420 -1.64 17.54 -12.98
N VAL A 421 -2.44 16.64 -13.56
CA VAL A 421 -2.44 16.35 -15.00
C VAL A 421 -2.82 17.58 -15.84
N SER A 422 -3.66 18.46 -15.28
CA SER A 422 -4.28 19.61 -15.98
C SER A 422 -3.55 20.94 -15.80
N LEU A 423 -2.49 20.99 -14.98
CA LEU A 423 -1.79 22.24 -14.66
C LEU A 423 -1.14 22.91 -15.89
N ASN A 424 -1.06 24.24 -15.87
CA ASN A 424 -0.36 25.00 -16.91
C ASN A 424 1.15 24.90 -16.71
N TYR A 425 1.76 23.87 -17.28
CA TYR A 425 3.19 23.60 -17.18
C TYR A 425 4.10 24.63 -17.86
N GLU A 426 3.60 25.43 -18.81
CA GLU A 426 4.36 26.55 -19.40
C GLU A 426 4.53 27.67 -18.36
N ARG A 427 3.46 28.02 -17.64
CA ARG A 427 3.50 28.96 -16.50
C ARG A 427 4.42 28.45 -15.39
N ILE A 428 4.34 27.15 -15.06
CA ILE A 428 5.23 26.51 -14.07
C ILE A 428 6.68 26.65 -14.52
N TYR A 429 7.02 26.24 -15.74
CA TYR A 429 8.38 26.32 -16.28
C TYR A 429 8.92 27.75 -16.24
N ALA A 430 8.15 28.74 -16.68
CA ALA A 430 8.55 30.14 -16.66
C ALA A 430 8.89 30.66 -15.25
N SER A 431 8.28 30.10 -14.19
CA SER A 431 8.48 30.50 -12.80
C SER A 431 9.60 29.77 -12.05
N MET A 432 10.07 28.62 -12.56
CA MET A 432 11.10 27.81 -11.93
C MET A 432 12.53 28.30 -12.23
N MET A 433 13.50 27.86 -11.43
CA MET A 433 14.92 27.94 -11.77
C MET A 433 15.23 27.05 -12.99
N LYS A 434 16.44 27.15 -13.55
CA LYS A 434 16.87 26.41 -14.74
C LYS A 434 18.15 25.62 -14.46
N PRO A 435 18.27 24.36 -14.94
CA PRO A 435 17.25 23.56 -15.64
C PRO A 435 16.13 23.11 -14.68
N GLY A 436 14.87 23.18 -15.12
CA GLY A 436 13.73 22.63 -14.37
C GLY A 436 13.46 21.17 -14.75
N ILE A 437 12.93 20.34 -13.83
CA ILE A 437 12.79 18.88 -14.03
C ILE A 437 11.34 18.37 -13.91
N LEU A 438 10.77 17.71 -14.95
CA LEU A 438 9.42 17.10 -15.01
C LEU A 438 9.16 16.17 -16.23
N PRO A 439 8.45 15.02 -16.14
CA PRO A 439 8.26 14.10 -17.27
C PRO A 439 7.00 14.22 -18.16
N HIS A 440 7.18 14.57 -19.44
CA HIS A 440 6.33 14.21 -20.60
C HIS A 440 7.04 14.65 -21.89
N GLU A 441 6.69 14.14 -23.08
CA GLU A 441 7.22 14.70 -24.34
C GLU A 441 6.85 16.19 -24.53
N ARG A 442 5.63 16.57 -24.15
CA ARG A 442 5.19 17.97 -24.07
C ARG A 442 6.05 18.80 -23.10
N LEU A 443 6.50 18.22 -21.99
CA LEU A 443 7.35 18.91 -21.01
C LEU A 443 8.79 19.02 -21.51
N GLN A 444 9.31 18.03 -22.25
CA GLN A 444 10.56 18.15 -23.01
C GLN A 444 10.50 19.28 -24.03
N GLN A 445 9.37 19.45 -24.75
CA GLN A 445 9.17 20.53 -25.72
C GLN A 445 9.14 21.91 -25.04
N ILE A 446 8.59 22.02 -23.82
CA ILE A 446 8.62 23.24 -23.00
C ILE A 446 10.04 23.54 -22.48
N GLY A 447 10.91 22.53 -22.39
CA GLY A 447 12.32 22.66 -21.99
C GLY A 447 12.66 22.09 -20.61
N PHE A 448 11.79 21.25 -20.03
CA PHE A 448 12.12 20.50 -18.81
C PHE A 448 13.15 19.39 -19.11
N HIS A 449 14.05 19.13 -18.16
CA HIS A 449 14.71 17.84 -18.05
C HIS A 449 13.73 16.83 -17.41
N VAL A 450 13.78 15.55 -17.75
CA VAL A 450 12.56 14.73 -17.75
C VAL A 450 12.88 13.33 -17.23
N GLN A 451 12.32 12.97 -16.07
CA GLN A 451 12.55 11.68 -15.39
C GLN A 451 11.23 11.13 -14.85
N THR A 452 10.99 9.84 -15.04
CA THR A 452 9.81 9.12 -14.51
C THR A 452 10.21 7.71 -14.11
N ILE A 453 9.51 7.16 -13.12
CA ILE A 453 9.66 5.75 -12.74
C ILE A 453 9.34 4.86 -13.95
N GLY A 454 10.19 3.86 -14.18
CA GLY A 454 9.98 2.81 -15.16
C GLY A 454 10.21 3.16 -16.62
N LYS A 455 10.81 4.32 -16.96
CA LYS A 455 11.18 4.67 -18.34
C LYS A 455 12.54 5.36 -18.41
N ARG A 456 13.39 4.93 -19.34
CA ARG A 456 14.65 5.63 -19.65
C ARG A 456 14.40 6.72 -20.70
N LEU A 457 14.27 7.97 -20.26
CA LEU A 457 14.01 9.09 -21.16
C LEU A 457 15.34 9.68 -21.66
N LEU A 458 15.57 9.56 -22.98
CA LEU A 458 16.79 10.08 -23.63
C LEU A 458 16.82 11.61 -23.54
N GLN A 459 17.92 12.17 -23.04
CA GLN A 459 18.17 13.60 -23.13
C GLN A 459 18.43 13.98 -24.61
N ARG A 460 17.71 14.98 -25.12
CA ARG A 460 18.00 15.57 -26.44
C ARG A 460 19.23 16.47 -26.36
N SER A 461 20.42 15.88 -26.42
CA SER A 461 21.66 16.62 -26.65
C SER A 461 22.63 15.79 -27.52
N HIS A 462 23.28 16.46 -28.48
CA HIS A 462 24.31 15.95 -29.41
C HIS A 462 23.94 15.34 -30.78
N GLN A 463 22.68 15.21 -31.20
CA GLN A 463 22.40 14.91 -32.63
C GLN A 463 22.50 16.13 -33.58
N GLN A 464 22.34 17.36 -33.08
CA GLN A 464 22.47 18.58 -33.92
C GLN A 464 23.92 19.07 -34.13
N HIS A 465 24.93 18.46 -33.50
CA HIS A 465 26.34 18.83 -33.73
C HIS A 465 27.08 17.92 -34.74
N GLN A 466 26.44 16.85 -35.24
CA GLN A 466 26.99 16.03 -36.32
C GLN A 466 26.46 16.38 -37.73
N GLN A 467 25.53 17.34 -37.84
CA GLN A 467 25.02 17.84 -39.13
C GLN A 467 25.50 19.26 -39.50
N GLN A 468 26.44 19.83 -38.73
CA GLN A 468 27.08 21.11 -39.03
C GLN A 468 28.62 21.01 -39.01
N GLN A 469 29.16 19.93 -39.59
CA GLN A 469 30.55 19.94 -40.05
C GLN A 469 30.56 20.28 -41.55
N ASP A 470 31.05 21.48 -41.85
CA ASP A 470 31.32 21.94 -43.21
C ASP A 470 32.36 21.01 -43.88
N PRO A 471 32.09 20.44 -45.07
CA PRO A 471 33.05 19.60 -45.80
C PRO A 471 34.36 20.31 -46.22
N SER A 472 34.46 21.63 -46.05
CA SER A 472 35.58 22.44 -46.56
C SER A 472 36.87 22.38 -45.71
N VAL A 473 36.82 21.91 -44.45
CA VAL A 473 37.97 21.97 -43.53
C VAL A 473 38.87 20.73 -43.65
N ARG A 474 40.00 20.87 -44.34
CA ARG A 474 41.06 19.83 -44.40
C ARG A 474 41.84 19.75 -43.07
N PRO A 475 42.18 18.55 -42.57
CA PRO A 475 43.14 18.39 -41.48
C PRO A 475 44.57 18.73 -41.95
N TYR A 476 45.33 19.43 -41.10
CA TYR A 476 46.78 19.61 -41.30
C TYR A 476 47.55 18.32 -40.94
N PRO A 477 48.68 18.01 -41.61
CA PRO A 477 49.48 16.82 -41.32
C PRO A 477 50.30 16.97 -40.03
N SER A 478 50.45 15.85 -39.31
CA SER A 478 51.23 15.77 -38.06
C SER A 478 52.74 15.76 -38.30
N HIS A 479 53.48 16.60 -37.58
CA HIS A 479 54.94 16.58 -37.57
C HIS A 479 55.52 15.44 -36.72
N GLN A 480 56.54 14.78 -37.25
CA GLN A 480 57.40 13.82 -36.54
C GLN A 480 58.50 14.57 -35.75
N THR A 481 58.88 14.04 -34.57
CA THR A 481 60.23 14.24 -34.00
C THR A 481 60.70 12.97 -33.28
N ASN A 482 61.89 12.49 -33.66
CA ASN A 482 62.70 11.50 -32.93
C ASN A 482 63.16 12.09 -31.57
N GLY A 483 63.62 11.37 -30.53
CA GLY A 483 63.90 9.95 -30.33
C GLY A 483 65.24 9.76 -29.59
N HIS A 484 65.29 9.02 -28.47
CA HIS A 484 66.53 8.57 -27.78
C HIS A 484 66.23 7.39 -26.81
N GLY A 485 67.07 6.35 -26.83
CA GLY A 485 67.17 5.26 -25.80
C GLY A 485 68.53 5.31 -25.08
N PRO A 486 69.08 4.22 -24.46
CA PRO A 486 68.66 2.80 -24.55
C PRO A 486 68.78 1.89 -23.27
N LEU A 487 68.04 0.75 -23.26
CA LEU A 487 68.38 -0.66 -22.81
C LEU A 487 69.02 -0.94 -21.40
N PRO A 488 69.19 -2.22 -20.91
CA PRO A 488 68.98 -3.60 -21.45
C PRO A 488 68.13 -4.54 -20.50
N ALA A 489 67.96 -5.88 -20.63
CA ALA A 489 67.84 -6.88 -21.74
C ALA A 489 67.41 -8.28 -21.16
N ASN A 490 67.39 -9.35 -22.00
CA ASN A 490 67.03 -10.79 -21.81
C ASN A 490 65.57 -11.14 -22.21
N GLY A 491 65.22 -12.13 -23.05
CA GLY A 491 65.90 -13.35 -23.56
C GLY A 491 65.21 -14.59 -22.94
N ASP A 492 64.67 -15.62 -23.62
CA ASP A 492 64.76 -16.08 -25.03
C ASP A 492 63.48 -16.84 -25.51
N GLY A 493 63.39 -17.18 -26.81
CA GLY A 493 62.38 -18.09 -27.41
C GLY A 493 62.85 -19.57 -27.49
N PRO A 494 62.45 -20.42 -28.47
CA PRO A 494 61.77 -20.11 -29.76
C PRO A 494 60.69 -21.13 -30.30
N SER A 495 59.98 -20.75 -31.38
CA SER A 495 59.51 -21.61 -32.52
C SER A 495 58.48 -22.77 -32.32
N ALA A 496 57.68 -23.23 -33.31
CA ALA A 496 57.12 -22.65 -34.56
C ALA A 496 56.06 -23.61 -35.21
N GLN A 497 55.45 -23.16 -36.32
CA GLN A 497 54.78 -23.93 -37.40
C GLN A 497 53.32 -24.41 -37.25
N ALA A 498 52.72 -24.69 -38.42
CA ALA A 498 51.28 -24.71 -38.70
C ALA A 498 50.84 -26.00 -39.42
N TYR A 499 49.54 -26.30 -39.44
CA TYR A 499 48.94 -27.28 -40.36
C TYR A 499 47.59 -26.81 -40.94
N ARG A 500 47.23 -27.35 -42.11
CA ARG A 500 46.10 -26.95 -42.97
C ARG A 500 44.89 -27.89 -42.86
N SER A 501 43.77 -27.44 -43.46
CA SER A 501 42.64 -28.22 -44.01
C SER A 501 41.67 -28.81 -42.97
N SER A 502 40.36 -28.99 -43.19
CA SER A 502 39.41 -28.69 -44.30
C SER A 502 37.99 -28.50 -43.66
N SER A 503 36.85 -28.14 -44.28
CA SER A 503 36.35 -28.31 -45.66
C SER A 503 35.13 -27.38 -45.97
N SER A 504 35.01 -26.96 -47.25
CA SER A 504 33.81 -26.67 -48.07
C SER A 504 32.41 -26.41 -47.42
N SER A 505 31.78 -25.23 -47.62
CA SER A 505 30.78 -24.93 -48.70
C SER A 505 29.30 -25.10 -48.26
N SER A 506 28.27 -24.37 -48.73
CA SER A 506 28.17 -23.25 -49.67
C SER A 506 26.82 -22.49 -49.54
N SER A 507 26.79 -21.26 -50.09
CA SER A 507 25.67 -20.40 -50.52
C SER A 507 24.30 -21.08 -50.82
N SER A 508 23.15 -20.41 -50.67
CA SER A 508 22.80 -19.20 -51.47
C SER A 508 21.48 -18.51 -51.04
N ARG A 509 21.24 -17.29 -51.57
CA ARG A 509 20.03 -16.45 -51.38
C ARG A 509 19.08 -16.52 -52.59
N SER A 510 17.77 -16.37 -52.36
CA SER A 510 16.75 -15.63 -53.16
C SER A 510 15.38 -15.90 -52.54
N SER A 511 14.39 -15.02 -52.32
CA SER A 511 13.97 -13.68 -52.79
C SER A 511 12.73 -13.68 -53.71
N ILE A 512 11.59 -13.22 -53.14
CA ILE A 512 10.42 -12.60 -53.79
C ILE A 512 9.43 -13.51 -54.55
N SER A 513 8.16 -13.50 -54.12
CA SER A 513 7.02 -13.05 -54.95
C SER A 513 5.69 -12.99 -54.18
N SER A 514 4.78 -12.17 -54.69
CA SER A 514 3.43 -11.86 -54.18
C SER A 514 2.35 -12.73 -54.83
N GLY A 515 1.22 -12.96 -54.14
CA GLY A 515 0.02 -13.59 -54.71
C GLY A 515 -1.26 -13.18 -53.98
N SER A 516 -2.36 -13.04 -54.71
CA SER A 516 -3.63 -12.47 -54.25
C SER A 516 -4.86 -13.32 -54.58
N CYS A 517 -5.95 -13.07 -53.84
CA CYS A 517 -7.36 -13.37 -54.20
C CYS A 517 -7.88 -14.81 -53.97
N GLY A 518 -9.15 -14.92 -53.53
CA GLY A 518 -9.86 -16.19 -53.32
C GLY A 518 -11.10 -16.08 -52.42
N THR A 519 -12.26 -15.77 -53.00
CA THR A 519 -13.59 -15.70 -52.34
C THR A 519 -14.42 -16.98 -52.54
N CYS A 520 -15.19 -17.41 -51.54
CA CYS A 520 -16.44 -18.22 -51.60
C CYS A 520 -17.19 -18.05 -50.25
N ALA A 521 -18.43 -17.55 -50.18
CA ALA A 521 -19.71 -18.28 -50.34
C ALA A 521 -19.88 -19.43 -49.30
N ALA A 522 -20.69 -19.36 -48.23
CA ALA A 522 -22.10 -18.98 -48.01
C ALA A 522 -23.11 -20.15 -48.19
N SER A 523 -23.87 -20.48 -47.13
CA SER A 523 -25.14 -21.23 -47.16
C SER A 523 -25.90 -21.09 -45.83
N ASP A 524 -27.15 -20.61 -45.91
CA ASP A 524 -28.04 -20.23 -44.78
C ASP A 524 -28.89 -21.39 -44.20
N ILE A 525 -29.91 -21.00 -43.40
CA ILE A 525 -31.18 -21.67 -43.00
C ILE A 525 -31.21 -22.09 -41.51
N ALA A 526 -32.16 -21.67 -40.66
CA ALA A 526 -33.28 -20.72 -40.80
C ALA A 526 -33.79 -20.17 -39.44
N SER A 527 -34.56 -19.08 -39.49
CA SER A 527 -35.43 -18.56 -38.40
C SER A 527 -36.78 -19.31 -38.34
N PRO A 528 -37.65 -19.06 -37.33
CA PRO A 528 -38.59 -17.92 -37.45
C PRO A 528 -38.91 -17.15 -36.15
N ASP A 529 -39.18 -15.85 -36.33
CA ASP A 529 -40.17 -14.92 -35.73
C ASP A 529 -40.89 -15.30 -34.40
N ALA A 530 -41.16 -14.39 -33.45
CA ALA A 530 -41.15 -12.91 -33.41
C ALA A 530 -40.63 -12.42 -32.01
N ASP A 531 -40.69 -11.17 -31.55
CA ASP A 531 -41.37 -9.92 -31.99
C ASP A 531 -40.57 -8.66 -31.52
N ALA A 532 -41.04 -7.45 -31.81
CA ALA A 532 -40.21 -6.23 -31.84
C ALA A 532 -40.13 -5.37 -30.56
N VAL A 533 -38.92 -4.85 -30.27
CA VAL A 533 -38.63 -3.64 -29.45
C VAL A 533 -37.44 -2.89 -30.11
N PRO A 534 -37.37 -1.54 -30.15
CA PRO A 534 -36.60 -0.82 -31.18
C PRO A 534 -35.06 -0.84 -31.08
N GLU A 535 -34.41 -0.78 -32.26
CA GLU A 535 -32.96 -0.64 -32.44
C GLU A 535 -32.43 0.74 -31.97
N GLN A 536 -32.03 0.84 -30.70
CA GLN A 536 -31.12 1.93 -30.27
C GLN A 536 -30.14 1.54 -29.14
N GLN A 537 -30.02 0.26 -28.79
CA GLN A 537 -29.20 -0.19 -27.65
C GLN A 537 -28.10 -1.24 -27.99
N GLN A 538 -27.86 -1.56 -29.27
CA GLN A 538 -26.82 -2.53 -29.65
C GLN A 538 -25.54 -1.93 -30.26
N GLN A 539 -25.44 -0.61 -30.39
CA GLN A 539 -24.22 0.08 -30.84
C GLN A 539 -23.36 0.68 -29.70
N TYR A 540 -23.90 0.75 -28.47
CA TYR A 540 -23.20 1.28 -27.29
C TYR A 540 -22.33 0.28 -26.50
N ARG A 541 -22.28 -1.00 -26.91
CA ARG A 541 -21.41 -2.03 -26.31
C ARG A 541 -20.12 -2.34 -27.10
N ARG A 542 -19.80 -1.54 -28.12
CA ARG A 542 -18.52 -1.63 -28.87
C ARG A 542 -17.73 -0.31 -28.93
N ILE A 543 -18.12 0.71 -28.17
CA ILE A 543 -17.41 2.02 -28.08
C ILE A 543 -17.17 2.39 -26.59
N ALA A 544 -16.91 1.38 -25.75
CA ALA A 544 -16.68 1.56 -24.31
C ALA A 544 -15.51 0.70 -23.78
N PHE A 545 -14.62 0.24 -24.67
CA PHE A 545 -13.51 -0.67 -24.32
C PHE A 545 -12.12 -0.26 -24.86
N ASP A 546 -12.00 0.87 -25.56
CA ASP A 546 -10.72 1.40 -26.09
C ASP A 546 -10.26 2.72 -25.43
N ALA A 547 -10.94 3.20 -24.39
CA ALA A 547 -10.73 4.54 -23.83
C ALA A 547 -9.79 4.62 -22.60
N ALA A 548 -9.02 3.56 -22.29
CA ALA A 548 -8.27 3.45 -21.03
C ALA A 548 -6.77 3.09 -21.16
N ALA A 549 -6.25 2.87 -22.37
CA ALA A 549 -4.83 2.52 -22.57
C ALA A 549 -4.29 2.96 -23.94
N GLY A 550 -3.55 4.07 -23.96
CA GLY A 550 -3.06 4.72 -25.19
C GLY A 550 -4.00 5.81 -25.70
N TRP A 551 -3.55 6.60 -26.68
CA TRP A 551 -4.24 7.77 -27.26
C TRP A 551 -4.36 9.03 -26.39
N TRP A 552 -3.22 9.67 -26.10
CA TRP A 552 -3.18 11.12 -25.82
C TRP A 552 -1.99 11.78 -26.53
N GLN A 553 -2.12 12.04 -27.84
CA GLN A 553 -1.35 13.10 -28.51
C GLN A 553 -2.03 13.64 -29.80
N CYS A 554 -2.14 14.96 -29.85
CA CYS A 554 -2.24 15.85 -31.03
C CYS A 554 -3.52 15.95 -31.89
N PHE A 555 -4.11 17.15 -31.79
CA PHE A 555 -4.86 17.95 -32.78
C PHE A 555 -6.30 17.57 -33.20
N LEU A 556 -7.22 18.47 -32.86
CA LEU A 556 -7.94 19.27 -33.87
C LEU A 556 -8.36 20.65 -33.32
N ARG A 557 -8.28 21.68 -34.16
CA ARG A 557 -8.92 22.99 -33.93
C ARG A 557 -10.43 22.85 -34.15
N MET A 558 -11.23 23.62 -33.40
CA MET A 558 -12.38 24.31 -33.98
C MET A 558 -12.71 25.58 -33.20
N ASP A 559 -13.07 26.64 -33.92
CA ASP A 559 -13.37 27.96 -33.37
C ASP A 559 -14.72 27.99 -32.64
N CYS A 560 -14.83 28.86 -31.64
CA CYS A 560 -16.11 29.48 -31.25
C CYS A 560 -15.85 30.95 -30.89
N THR A 561 -16.10 31.83 -31.85
CA THR A 561 -16.30 33.26 -31.61
C THR A 561 -17.66 33.45 -30.92
N GLY A 562 -17.72 34.31 -29.89
CA GLY A 562 -18.93 34.43 -29.05
C GLY A 562 -18.91 35.65 -28.14
N THR A 563 -19.04 36.84 -28.73
CA THR A 563 -19.14 38.13 -28.04
C THR A 563 -20.42 38.30 -27.22
N THR A 564 -20.32 38.83 -25.99
CA THR A 564 -21.30 39.77 -25.41
C THR A 564 -20.61 40.70 -24.40
N ALA A 565 -21.26 41.81 -24.02
CA ALA A 565 -20.59 43.01 -23.51
C ALA A 565 -20.89 43.38 -22.04
N LYS A 566 -19.87 44.01 -21.41
CA LYS A 566 -19.84 45.21 -20.52
C LYS A 566 -21.14 46.07 -20.36
N PRO A 567 -21.24 47.03 -19.38
CA PRO A 567 -20.39 47.34 -18.21
C PRO A 567 -21.20 47.65 -16.90
N PRO A 568 -20.99 48.72 -16.07
CA PRO A 568 -20.50 48.55 -14.69
C PRO A 568 -21.32 49.24 -13.56
N GLY A 569 -20.91 49.05 -12.30
CA GLY A 569 -21.33 49.84 -11.14
C GLY A 569 -20.12 50.29 -10.30
N ALA A 570 -20.16 51.49 -9.70
CA ALA A 570 -18.98 52.19 -9.17
C ALA A 570 -19.19 52.79 -7.76
N ALA A 571 -18.06 53.26 -7.17
CA ALA A 571 -17.93 54.11 -5.97
C ALA A 571 -18.36 53.49 -4.61
N ALA A 572 -17.64 53.58 -3.48
CA ALA A 572 -16.62 54.48 -2.89
C ALA A 572 -17.15 55.38 -1.74
N GLY A 573 -16.31 55.57 -0.71
CA GLY A 573 -16.57 56.36 0.52
C GLY A 573 -16.82 55.47 1.75
N GLY A 574 -16.28 55.73 2.94
CA GLY A 574 -15.26 56.67 3.42
C GLY A 574 -14.66 56.09 4.73
N ALA A 575 -13.37 56.24 5.06
CA ALA A 575 -12.67 57.46 5.49
C ALA A 575 -12.90 57.83 6.98
N ALA A 576 -11.84 58.36 7.62
CA ALA A 576 -11.73 58.86 9.00
C ALA A 576 -11.60 57.82 10.15
N THR A 577 -10.72 57.92 11.17
CA THR A 577 -9.36 58.48 11.41
C THR A 577 -9.13 58.52 12.93
N LEU A 578 -7.86 58.66 13.34
CA LEU A 578 -7.28 58.90 14.69
C LEU A 578 -6.78 57.61 15.35
N GLY A 579 -5.49 57.45 15.70
CA GLY A 579 -4.55 58.42 16.29
C GLY A 579 -4.62 58.27 17.81
N THR A 580 -3.58 58.06 18.60
CA THR A 580 -2.12 58.33 18.54
C THR A 580 -1.39 57.23 19.34
N GLY A 581 -0.12 56.85 19.15
CA GLY A 581 1.12 57.65 19.11
C GLY A 581 1.95 57.36 20.37
N GLY A 582 3.23 56.96 20.23
CA GLY A 582 4.10 56.64 21.38
C GLY A 582 5.29 55.73 21.04
N ARG A 583 6.40 56.32 20.59
CA ARG A 583 7.74 55.71 20.71
C ARG A 583 8.27 55.97 22.13
N VAL A 584 9.25 55.18 22.59
CA VAL A 584 10.62 55.64 22.95
C VAL A 584 11.44 54.55 23.67
N GLU A 585 12.66 54.35 23.17
CA GLU A 585 13.93 53.86 23.77
C GLU A 585 14.10 52.51 24.50
N ASP A 586 15.19 51.84 24.07
CA ASP A 586 16.07 50.92 24.82
C ASP A 586 17.32 51.73 25.24
N PRO A 587 17.95 51.47 26.40
CA PRO A 587 19.35 51.05 26.30
C PRO A 587 19.83 49.99 27.32
N ALA A 588 20.81 49.21 26.87
CA ALA A 588 21.53 48.17 27.62
C ALA A 588 22.49 48.68 28.72
N SER A 589 22.81 47.81 29.70
CA SER A 589 24.22 47.61 30.14
C SER A 589 24.49 46.39 31.04
N ARG A 590 25.59 45.69 30.69
CA ARG A 590 26.50 44.79 31.45
C ARG A 590 26.33 44.57 32.97
N LEU A 591 26.62 43.31 33.38
CA LEU A 591 27.50 43.01 34.53
C LEU A 591 28.18 41.63 34.36
N GLU A 592 29.45 41.51 34.76
CA GLU A 592 30.31 40.32 34.55
C GLU A 592 30.52 39.47 35.82
N HIS A 593 31.01 38.25 35.59
CA HIS A 593 31.79 37.39 36.52
C HIS A 593 31.15 36.87 37.83
N ARG A 594 30.93 35.54 37.87
CA ARG A 594 31.91 34.61 38.49
C ARG A 594 31.69 33.15 38.08
N ARG A 595 32.78 32.44 37.76
CA ARG A 595 32.80 30.99 37.55
C ARG A 595 32.75 30.25 38.90
N ARG A 596 31.92 29.21 39.02
CA ARG A 596 32.22 28.02 39.83
C ARG A 596 31.76 26.77 39.09
N SER A 597 32.65 25.79 38.99
CA SER A 597 32.44 24.50 38.34
C SER A 597 31.68 23.54 39.24
N THR A 598 30.62 22.93 38.72
CA THR A 598 29.91 21.79 39.34
C THR A 598 30.27 20.50 38.58
N PRO A 599 30.64 19.41 39.27
CA PRO A 599 30.94 18.12 38.61
C PRO A 599 29.65 17.43 38.12
N PRO A 600 29.75 16.48 37.16
CA PRO A 600 28.61 15.71 36.66
C PRO A 600 28.04 14.75 37.74
N PRO A 601 26.74 14.39 37.65
CA PRO A 601 26.10 13.49 38.60
C PRO A 601 26.59 12.04 38.47
N ALA A 602 26.57 11.31 39.59
CA ALA A 602 26.96 9.91 39.67
C ALA A 602 25.92 8.98 38.99
N PRO A 603 26.35 7.80 38.47
CA PRO A 603 25.43 6.83 37.86
C PRO A 603 24.49 6.19 38.90
N PRO A 604 23.27 5.76 38.49
CA PRO A 604 22.29 5.17 39.39
C PRO A 604 22.71 3.76 39.88
N PRO A 605 22.27 3.35 41.08
CA PRO A 605 22.63 2.06 41.67
C PRO A 605 21.96 0.88 40.94
N THR A 606 22.68 -0.24 40.87
CA THR A 606 22.18 -1.52 40.35
C THR A 606 21.04 -2.09 41.21
N PRO A 607 19.91 -2.53 40.62
CA PRO A 607 18.82 -3.12 41.38
C PRO A 607 19.14 -4.52 41.89
N HIS A 608 18.81 -4.77 43.16
CA HIS A 608 18.93 -6.09 43.78
C HIS A 608 18.02 -7.13 43.09
N ARG A 609 18.59 -8.30 42.78
CA ARG A 609 17.80 -9.47 42.32
C ARG A 609 17.05 -10.10 43.48
N PHE A 610 15.71 -10.04 43.45
CA PHE A 610 14.90 -11.04 44.15
C PHE A 610 14.92 -12.36 43.37
N GLN A 611 15.24 -13.46 44.06
CA GLN A 611 15.12 -14.81 43.51
C GLN A 611 13.68 -15.30 43.66
N ILE A 612 13.06 -15.70 42.55
CA ILE A 612 11.96 -16.67 42.54
C ILE A 612 12.45 -17.85 41.70
N GLY A 613 12.44 -19.05 42.27
CA GLY A 613 13.10 -20.21 41.69
C GLY A 613 12.20 -21.00 40.73
N CYS A 614 12.71 -21.26 39.53
CA CYS A 614 12.25 -22.38 38.69
C CYS A 614 13.38 -23.40 38.53
N ARG A 615 13.12 -24.66 38.87
CA ARG A 615 14.02 -25.79 38.61
C ARG A 615 14.05 -26.08 37.10
N ILE A 616 15.23 -26.02 36.49
CA ILE A 616 15.52 -26.72 35.23
C ILE A 616 16.78 -27.56 35.48
N VAL A 617 16.70 -28.85 35.13
CA VAL A 617 17.78 -29.81 35.35
C VAL A 617 18.87 -29.61 34.30
N ARG A 618 20.11 -29.41 34.76
CA ARG A 618 21.30 -29.47 33.90
C ARG A 618 21.71 -30.94 33.70
N THR A 619 22.08 -31.28 32.47
CA THR A 619 23.13 -32.28 32.24
C THR A 619 24.29 -31.59 31.54
N VAL A 620 25.50 -31.81 32.06
CA VAL A 620 26.73 -31.12 31.66
C VAL A 620 27.51 -31.96 30.65
N ARG A 621 28.16 -31.34 29.67
CA ARG A 621 29.51 -31.77 29.23
C ARG A 621 30.31 -30.63 28.61
N THR A 622 31.63 -30.80 28.67
CA THR A 622 32.65 -29.75 28.59
C THR A 622 33.33 -29.66 27.23
N SER A 623 33.91 -28.49 26.96
CA SER A 623 34.72 -28.17 25.78
C SER A 623 36.10 -28.84 25.78
N VAL A 624 36.56 -29.28 24.60
CA VAL A 624 37.98 -29.43 24.24
C VAL A 624 38.16 -29.00 22.78
N GLN A 625 39.30 -28.37 22.45
CA GLN A 625 39.68 -27.93 21.11
C GLN A 625 40.15 -29.10 20.22
N SER A 626 40.17 -28.88 18.89
CA SER A 626 41.36 -29.02 18.00
C SER A 626 41.00 -29.48 16.58
N ASP A 627 41.42 -28.66 15.61
CA ASP A 627 41.93 -28.93 14.26
C ASP A 627 41.41 -30.09 13.38
N ALA A 628 40.95 -29.67 12.19
CA ALA A 628 41.25 -30.17 10.84
C ALA A 628 41.58 -31.66 10.59
N ILE A 629 40.89 -32.26 9.60
CA ILE A 629 41.44 -32.81 8.34
C ILE A 629 40.33 -33.45 7.48
N LEU A 630 40.59 -33.55 6.15
CA LEU A 630 39.85 -34.18 5.03
C LEU A 630 38.71 -35.17 5.41
N GLY A 631 37.55 -35.19 4.72
CA GLY A 631 37.40 -35.52 3.29
C GLY A 631 37.64 -37.03 3.07
N GLY A 632 36.71 -37.84 2.55
CA GLY A 632 35.33 -37.70 2.10
C GLY A 632 34.79 -39.12 1.81
N VAL A 633 33.82 -39.31 0.89
CA VAL A 633 33.50 -40.61 0.22
C VAL A 633 32.91 -41.71 1.14
N THR A 634 31.84 -42.48 0.84
CA THR A 634 30.73 -42.47 -0.14
C THR A 634 29.64 -43.43 0.38
N SER A 635 28.43 -43.35 -0.21
CA SER A 635 27.49 -44.46 -0.50
C SER A 635 27.25 -45.59 0.52
N THR A 636 26.04 -45.75 1.08
CA THR A 636 24.87 -46.49 0.52
C THR A 636 24.92 -48.01 0.78
N VAL A 637 23.72 -48.61 0.91
CA VAL A 637 23.33 -50.03 0.76
C VAL A 637 23.03 -50.81 2.06
N GLU A 638 21.71 -51.01 2.23
CA GLU A 638 20.98 -52.20 2.74
C GLU A 638 21.39 -52.84 4.09
N SER A 639 20.50 -52.81 5.09
CA SER A 639 19.40 -53.76 5.31
C SER A 639 19.85 -55.14 5.80
N LEU A 640 19.30 -55.60 6.93
CA LEU A 640 18.90 -56.99 7.12
C LEU A 640 17.91 -57.15 8.28
N LEU A 641 16.88 -57.96 8.04
CA LEU A 641 15.85 -58.36 9.00
C LEU A 641 16.43 -59.33 10.05
N GLY A 642 15.94 -59.26 11.30
CA GLY A 642 16.54 -60.07 12.38
C GLY A 642 15.69 -60.32 13.63
N GLN A 643 14.61 -61.10 13.47
CA GLN A 643 14.01 -61.97 14.51
C GLN A 643 13.31 -61.32 15.75
N ARG A 644 12.02 -61.67 15.89
CA ARG A 644 11.29 -61.70 17.18
C ARG A 644 11.68 -62.97 17.96
N PRO A 645 11.36 -63.04 19.26
CA PRO A 645 10.32 -64.00 19.62
C PRO A 645 9.21 -63.49 20.56
N ARG A 646 8.05 -64.13 20.37
CA ARG A 646 6.95 -64.48 21.30
C ARG A 646 7.29 -64.45 22.81
N SER A 647 6.36 -64.36 23.78
CA SER A 647 4.90 -64.06 23.86
C SER A 647 4.42 -64.42 25.29
N ARG A 648 3.34 -63.84 25.83
CA ARG A 648 2.28 -64.60 26.56
C ARG A 648 1.11 -63.74 27.08
N THR A 649 -0.13 -64.19 26.77
CA THR A 649 -1.40 -64.21 27.58
C THR A 649 -1.81 -62.98 28.42
N ARG A 650 -3.08 -62.55 28.56
CA ARG A 650 -4.47 -63.05 28.29
C ARG A 650 -5.40 -61.79 28.34
N SER A 651 -6.71 -61.78 28.05
CA SER A 651 -7.73 -62.76 27.60
C SER A 651 -8.93 -62.04 26.95
N THR A 652 -9.77 -62.81 26.24
CA THR A 652 -11.10 -62.46 25.65
C THR A 652 -12.24 -62.72 26.66
N PRO A 653 -13.58 -62.61 26.37
CA PRO A 653 -14.27 -62.42 25.07
C PRO A 653 -15.54 -61.52 25.04
N GLY A 654 -16.13 -61.36 23.83
CA GLY A 654 -17.58 -61.20 23.66
C GLY A 654 -18.02 -60.23 22.55
N GLY A 655 -18.85 -60.70 21.60
CA GLY A 655 -19.61 -59.83 20.67
C GLY A 655 -19.37 -60.07 19.18
N SER A 656 -20.10 -61.00 18.58
CA SER A 656 -20.28 -61.13 17.13
C SER A 656 -21.44 -60.26 16.62
N VAL A 657 -21.42 -59.84 15.35
CA VAL A 657 -22.51 -60.00 14.35
C VAL A 657 -22.16 -59.26 13.03
N SER A 658 -22.53 -59.93 11.93
CA SER A 658 -22.54 -59.60 10.48
C SER A 658 -22.46 -58.16 9.94
N GLY A 659 -22.04 -58.05 8.67
CA GLY A 659 -22.59 -57.05 7.74
C GLY A 659 -21.66 -56.75 6.55
N ASP A 660 -22.12 -56.97 5.32
CA ASP A 660 -21.36 -56.79 4.08
C ASP A 660 -21.33 -55.33 3.55
N ASP A 661 -20.60 -55.19 2.44
CA ASP A 661 -20.71 -54.18 1.37
C ASP A 661 -19.96 -52.82 1.43
N ASN A 662 -18.81 -52.84 0.75
CA ASN A 662 -18.53 -52.03 -0.45
C ASN A 662 -19.06 -50.59 -0.50
N ILE A 663 -18.14 -49.62 -0.39
CA ILE A 663 -18.25 -48.34 -1.12
C ILE A 663 -16.96 -48.14 -1.94
N THR A 664 -17.12 -48.12 -3.26
CA THR A 664 -16.06 -47.81 -4.23
C THR A 664 -15.86 -46.30 -4.34
N ILE A 665 -14.60 -45.83 -4.28
CA ILE A 665 -14.25 -44.41 -4.45
C ILE A 665 -13.88 -44.15 -5.93
N PRO A 666 -14.48 -43.16 -6.62
CA PRO A 666 -14.11 -42.81 -7.99
C PRO A 666 -12.69 -42.22 -8.10
N PRO A 667 -11.92 -42.53 -9.16
CA PRO A 667 -10.53 -42.07 -9.29
C PRO A 667 -10.39 -40.84 -10.20
N GLU A 668 -10.71 -39.65 -9.68
CA GLU A 668 -10.37 -38.36 -10.29
C GLU A 668 -9.46 -37.57 -9.33
N ASP A 669 -8.67 -36.61 -9.84
CA ASP A 669 -7.84 -35.67 -9.05
C ASP A 669 -6.67 -36.22 -8.20
N ARG A 670 -5.86 -37.11 -8.77
CA ARG A 670 -4.42 -37.18 -8.46
C ARG A 670 -3.60 -36.43 -9.50
N LYS A 671 -3.12 -35.21 -9.20
CA LYS A 671 -2.02 -34.60 -9.95
C LYS A 671 -1.33 -33.42 -9.24
N TYR A 672 0.01 -33.45 -9.27
CA TYR A 672 0.99 -32.40 -8.94
C TYR A 672 1.16 -31.97 -7.47
N TYR A 673 2.10 -32.65 -6.80
CA TYR A 673 3.03 -32.03 -5.86
C TYR A 673 4.46 -32.29 -6.33
N TYR A 674 5.21 -31.20 -6.55
CA TYR A 674 6.67 -31.10 -6.49
C TYR A 674 7.00 -29.66 -6.10
#